data_AF-A0A814QGP2-F1
#
_entry.id   AF-A0A814QGP2-F1
#
_cell.length_a   1.000
_cell.length_b   1.000
_cell.length_c   1.000
_cell.angle_alpha   90.00
_cell.angle_beta   90.00
_cell.angle_gamma   90.00
#
_symmetry.space_group_name_H-M   'P 1'
#
loop_
_entity.id
_entity.type
_entity.pdbx_description
1 polymer ?
#
loop_
_entity_poly.entity_id
_entity_poly.type
_entity_poly.pdbx_seq_one_letter_code
_entity_poly.pdbx_strand_id
1 'polypeptide(L)'
;MAQSVNIIDNVVKASLPLYGVTTLFGGLANRVVSSEFAVELQNNLVRAHKAGAGSIMPLESIRGAMLLRANAHLIGASGIRRQWDERLVLFLRKDVTPLVPEFGSIGASGDLIPMSYIAAAISGVDETVQVDFQGEKISAPEALARLELKPELYNAKEGLAMLNGTSVMTASAAHACYDFYILMAVTLHVHAMALQALTASNQPFHPFLHKIKGHYGQIDVADILLELIDGSTMIYDALDGKLTKSSGEALVQDRYSLRCCPQFLGPIVETMYDITQIIEIEMNSANDNPLIDTNTGKVYCGGNFLGEHVALAMDRLRQVIGLMAKHLDVQVAQLVTPEFKNGLPACLVGNRARQVNIGVKALQICGNSIMPVLLFLGTSITDKFPTHAEQYNQNINSMGQMSACLARQSISTLCQHLSICLLVCVQALDLRANIIEKETNYDARPLLSENTRRVYEAVRLIINVPIDRKRPYIWDDGEHALDEHIARVAENLIGNENGPLYKLFSLTIMDSLHCADPGANQTHQPQGHEEQVAGVNIYKTGQGKSAIVLFTDIFGYTFINTRKLADRFANDTGTTVLIPDYFHGDPMNPTIPNYRDLLPDWLKRHPTTEACEIADKFISTIKGHYESIQVIGFCYGAKVVVYLITHPELSSTIKAAIVGHPSMLVKEEAKQIRRPILFLCAEIDHIFTPDIEEYFEKELATSGFGTFLKYPGTVHGFIVRPDGSPQVNQQSEKAVQDAIEYFKKNI
;
A
#
# COMPACT_ATOMS: atom_id res chain seq x y z
N MET A 1 5.67 17.58 -22.82
CA MET A 1 4.93 18.82 -22.48
C MET A 1 5.09 19.95 -23.50
N ALA A 2 6.25 20.63 -23.60
CA ALA A 2 6.40 21.76 -24.54
C ALA A 2 6.08 21.37 -26.00
N GLN A 3 6.50 20.16 -26.40
CA GLN A 3 6.18 19.61 -27.72
C GLN A 3 4.68 19.40 -27.95
N SER A 4 3.92 18.92 -26.96
CA SER A 4 2.47 18.74 -27.11
C SER A 4 1.74 20.08 -27.25
N VAL A 5 2.19 21.13 -26.55
CA VAL A 5 1.64 22.50 -26.70
C VAL A 5 1.88 23.00 -28.13
N ASN A 6 3.11 22.88 -28.63
CA ASN A 6 3.44 23.32 -29.99
C ASN A 6 2.62 22.61 -31.08
N ILE A 7 2.31 21.31 -30.87
CA ILE A 7 1.45 20.56 -31.79
C ILE A 7 0.03 21.14 -31.81
N ILE A 8 -0.56 21.42 -30.65
CA ILE A 8 -1.88 22.05 -30.55
C ILE A 8 -1.89 23.44 -31.22
N ASP A 9 -0.87 24.26 -30.96
CA ASP A 9 -0.76 25.59 -31.58
C ASP A 9 -0.73 25.50 -33.12
N ASN A 10 -0.04 24.51 -33.67
CA ASN A 10 0.00 24.26 -35.12
C ASN A 10 -1.35 23.80 -35.66
N VAL A 11 -2.06 22.92 -34.95
CA VAL A 11 -3.41 22.46 -35.32
C VAL A 11 -4.39 23.63 -35.35
N VAL A 12 -4.35 24.50 -34.34
CA VAL A 12 -5.21 25.71 -34.27
C VAL A 12 -4.90 26.67 -35.42
N LYS A 13 -3.61 26.92 -35.71
CA LYS A 13 -3.20 27.78 -36.84
C LYS A 13 -3.64 27.21 -38.19
N ALA A 14 -3.60 25.89 -38.35
CA ALA A 14 -4.04 25.21 -39.56
C ALA A 14 -5.58 25.15 -39.71
N SER A 15 -6.35 25.60 -38.70
CA SER A 15 -7.82 25.53 -38.68
C SER A 15 -8.36 24.12 -38.93
N LEU A 16 -7.63 23.09 -38.50
CA LEU A 16 -8.06 21.70 -38.62
C LEU A 16 -9.16 21.43 -37.58
N PRO A 17 -10.25 20.73 -37.93
CA PRO A 17 -11.27 20.32 -36.96
C PRO A 17 -10.68 19.41 -35.88
N LEU A 18 -10.80 19.83 -34.62
CA LEU A 18 -10.33 19.10 -33.45
C LEU A 18 -11.31 19.28 -32.29
N TYR A 19 -11.76 18.16 -31.72
CA TYR A 19 -12.73 18.11 -30.63
C TYR A 19 -12.36 19.05 -29.48
N GLY A 20 -13.29 19.95 -29.12
CA GLY A 20 -13.13 20.84 -27.98
C GLY A 20 -11.99 21.85 -28.10
N VAL A 21 -11.38 21.98 -29.28
CA VAL A 21 -10.31 22.94 -29.57
C VAL A 21 -10.73 23.89 -30.69
N THR A 22 -11.16 23.34 -31.83
CA THR A 22 -11.75 24.08 -32.98
C THR A 22 -13.18 23.60 -33.27
N THR A 23 -13.78 22.87 -32.34
CA THR A 23 -15.21 22.56 -32.28
C THR A 23 -15.72 22.79 -30.85
N LEU A 24 -17.03 22.83 -30.67
CA LEU A 24 -17.62 22.75 -29.32
C LEU A 24 -17.46 21.33 -28.71
N PHE A 25 -18.09 21.11 -27.57
CA PHE A 25 -17.99 19.91 -26.74
C PHE A 25 -19.23 19.03 -26.86
N GLY A 26 -19.06 17.76 -26.50
CA GLY A 26 -20.18 16.81 -26.33
C GLY A 26 -21.08 16.69 -27.56
N GLY A 27 -22.40 16.67 -27.33
CA GLY A 27 -23.41 16.62 -28.40
C GLY A 27 -23.40 17.82 -29.37
N LEU A 28 -22.65 18.88 -29.03
CA LEU A 28 -22.46 20.06 -29.88
C LEU A 28 -21.14 20.05 -30.67
N ALA A 29 -20.34 18.98 -30.61
CA ALA A 29 -19.04 18.88 -31.27
C ALA A 29 -19.09 18.98 -32.81
N ASN A 30 -20.28 18.92 -33.42
CA ASN A 30 -20.48 19.19 -34.84
C ASN A 30 -20.39 20.69 -35.20
N ARG A 31 -20.38 21.59 -34.20
CA ARG A 31 -20.26 23.03 -34.41
C ARG A 31 -18.79 23.45 -34.40
N VAL A 32 -18.32 23.97 -35.53
CA VAL A 32 -16.96 24.49 -35.72
C VAL A 32 -16.79 25.83 -34.99
N VAL A 33 -15.61 26.02 -34.41
CA VAL A 33 -15.17 27.24 -33.72
C VAL A 33 -13.96 27.79 -34.49
N SER A 34 -14.03 29.06 -34.93
CA SER A 34 -12.88 29.71 -35.58
C SER A 34 -11.73 29.89 -34.59
N SER A 35 -10.50 29.90 -35.11
CA SER A 35 -9.28 29.98 -34.30
C SER A 35 -9.20 31.21 -33.38
N GLU A 36 -9.87 32.31 -33.75
CA GLU A 36 -9.97 33.53 -32.94
C GLU A 36 -10.74 33.32 -31.61
N PHE A 37 -11.66 32.35 -31.56
CA PHE A 37 -12.42 32.01 -30.35
C PHE A 37 -11.82 30.83 -29.57
N ALA A 38 -10.69 30.25 -30.01
CA ALA A 38 -10.13 29.05 -29.38
C ALA A 38 -9.76 29.26 -27.90
N VAL A 39 -9.27 30.45 -27.54
CA VAL A 39 -8.97 30.85 -26.15
C VAL A 39 -10.26 31.08 -25.37
N GLU A 40 -11.21 31.83 -25.95
CA GLU A 40 -12.50 32.11 -25.31
C GLU A 40 -13.27 30.82 -25.00
N LEU A 41 -13.25 29.86 -25.93
CA LEU A 41 -13.87 28.55 -25.78
C LEU A 41 -13.42 27.82 -24.51
N GLN A 42 -12.10 27.79 -24.23
CA GLN A 42 -11.56 27.08 -23.06
C GLN A 42 -11.93 27.78 -21.75
N ASN A 43 -11.91 29.11 -21.72
CA ASN A 43 -12.22 29.86 -20.51
C ASN A 43 -13.74 29.88 -20.25
N ASN A 44 -14.55 29.88 -21.31
CA ASN A 44 -15.99 29.66 -21.21
C ASN A 44 -16.32 28.24 -20.72
N LEU A 45 -15.59 27.22 -21.19
CA LEU A 45 -15.74 25.84 -20.70
C LEU A 45 -15.61 25.78 -19.16
N VAL A 46 -14.56 26.40 -18.61
CA VAL A 46 -14.32 26.45 -17.16
C VAL A 46 -15.47 27.12 -16.42
N ARG A 47 -15.96 28.28 -16.90
CA ARG A 47 -17.07 29.00 -16.25
C ARG A 47 -18.39 28.25 -16.36
N ALA A 48 -18.71 27.72 -17.53
CA ALA A 48 -20.00 27.10 -17.83
C ALA A 48 -20.19 25.74 -17.13
N HIS A 49 -19.11 25.02 -16.82
CA HIS A 49 -19.18 23.73 -16.11
C HIS A 49 -19.27 23.86 -14.58
N LYS A 50 -19.19 25.08 -14.03
CA LYS A 50 -19.34 25.35 -12.60
C LYS A 50 -20.81 25.26 -12.15
N ALA A 51 -21.35 24.06 -12.19
CA ALA A 51 -22.73 23.73 -11.85
C ALA A 51 -22.81 22.62 -10.78
N GLY A 52 -21.85 22.61 -9.85
CA GLY A 52 -21.79 21.65 -8.76
C GLY A 52 -22.79 21.96 -7.64
N ALA A 53 -23.23 20.92 -6.93
CA ALA A 53 -24.18 21.02 -5.81
C ALA A 53 -23.82 20.07 -4.66
N GLY A 54 -24.52 20.20 -3.53
CA GLY A 54 -24.32 19.37 -2.34
C GLY A 54 -23.26 19.90 -1.38
N SER A 55 -22.79 19.02 -0.51
CA SER A 55 -21.75 19.33 0.47
C SER A 55 -20.41 19.56 -0.21
N ILE A 56 -19.51 20.28 0.45
CA ILE A 56 -18.13 20.40 -0.02
C ILE A 56 -17.41 19.07 0.21
N MET A 57 -16.74 18.58 -0.83
CA MET A 57 -15.92 17.38 -0.75
C MET A 57 -14.78 17.55 0.26
N PRO A 58 -14.28 16.44 0.86
CA PRO A 58 -13.13 16.50 1.74
C PRO A 58 -11.91 17.16 1.06
N LEU A 59 -11.22 18.05 1.79
CA LEU A 59 -10.11 18.84 1.25
C LEU A 59 -8.96 17.95 0.78
N GLU A 60 -8.72 16.84 1.48
CA GLU A 60 -7.69 15.86 1.12
C GLU A 60 -7.95 15.22 -0.25
N SER A 61 -9.22 14.98 -0.61
CA SER A 61 -9.60 14.47 -1.94
C SER A 61 -9.33 15.50 -3.03
N ILE A 62 -9.60 16.79 -2.76
CA ILE A 62 -9.36 17.86 -3.74
C ILE A 62 -7.85 18.10 -3.91
N ARG A 63 -7.08 18.07 -2.83
CA ARG A 63 -5.61 18.11 -2.88
C ARG A 63 -5.05 16.92 -3.68
N GLY A 64 -5.57 15.72 -3.43
CA GLY A 64 -5.24 14.53 -4.22
C GLY A 64 -5.56 14.73 -5.71
N ALA A 65 -6.74 15.30 -6.04
CA ALA A 65 -7.11 15.55 -7.42
C ALA A 65 -6.19 16.55 -8.13
N MET A 66 -5.74 17.59 -7.42
CA MET A 66 -4.75 18.54 -7.93
C MET A 66 -3.41 17.88 -8.22
N LEU A 67 -2.96 16.99 -7.31
CA LEU A 67 -1.74 16.21 -7.49
C LEU A 67 -1.86 15.28 -8.70
N LEU A 68 -2.93 14.50 -8.79
CA LEU A 68 -3.16 13.56 -9.88
C LEU A 68 -3.31 14.27 -11.23
N ARG A 69 -3.91 15.47 -11.25
CA ARG A 69 -4.00 16.27 -12.46
C ARG A 69 -2.65 16.75 -12.95
N ALA A 70 -1.82 17.27 -12.05
CA ALA A 70 -0.45 17.63 -12.38
C ALA A 70 0.34 16.39 -12.86
N ASN A 71 0.19 15.24 -12.20
CA ASN A 71 0.84 13.98 -12.59
C ASN A 71 0.47 13.55 -14.01
N ALA A 72 -0.83 13.56 -14.36
CA ALA A 72 -1.31 13.20 -15.68
C ALA A 72 -0.71 14.09 -16.78
N HIS A 73 -0.54 15.39 -16.52
CA HIS A 73 0.05 16.32 -17.49
C HIS A 73 1.55 16.08 -17.75
N LEU A 74 2.28 15.55 -16.75
CA LEU A 74 3.72 15.27 -16.86
C LEU A 74 4.02 14.16 -17.87
N ILE A 75 3.06 13.28 -18.16
CA ILE A 75 3.15 12.31 -19.27
C ILE A 75 3.41 13.04 -20.60
N GLY A 76 2.99 14.31 -20.71
CA GLY A 76 3.35 15.17 -21.81
C GLY A 76 2.49 14.98 -23.06
N ALA A 77 1.29 14.40 -22.90
CA ALA A 77 0.33 14.10 -23.96
C ALA A 77 -0.92 15.00 -23.95
N SER A 78 -1.04 15.98 -23.04
CA SER A 78 -2.29 16.75 -22.83
C SER A 78 -2.33 18.12 -23.53
N GLY A 79 -1.20 18.61 -24.04
CA GLY A 79 -1.16 19.90 -24.76
C GLY A 79 -1.34 21.13 -23.86
N ILE A 80 -0.86 21.05 -22.60
CA ILE A 80 -0.98 22.09 -21.58
C ILE A 80 0.37 22.70 -21.19
N ARG A 81 0.41 24.00 -20.90
CA ARG A 81 1.61 24.69 -20.39
C ARG A 81 1.94 24.27 -18.97
N ARG A 82 3.25 24.05 -18.74
CA ARG A 82 3.85 23.68 -17.44
C ARG A 82 3.49 24.60 -16.28
N GLN A 83 3.23 25.88 -16.55
CA GLN A 83 2.86 26.85 -15.52
C GLN A 83 1.59 26.43 -14.73
N TRP A 84 0.67 25.69 -15.35
CA TRP A 84 -0.56 25.26 -14.69
C TRP A 84 -0.28 24.17 -13.64
N ASP A 85 0.64 23.25 -13.96
CA ASP A 85 1.12 22.25 -13.02
C ASP A 85 1.93 22.90 -11.88
N GLU A 86 2.74 23.91 -12.21
CA GLU A 86 3.47 24.69 -11.21
C GLU A 86 2.52 25.42 -10.24
N ARG A 87 1.39 25.95 -10.73
CA ARG A 87 0.35 26.54 -9.87
C ARG A 87 -0.38 25.49 -9.03
N LEU A 88 -0.74 24.33 -9.59
CA LEU A 88 -1.33 23.22 -8.84
C LEU A 88 -0.42 22.79 -7.69
N VAL A 89 0.86 22.57 -7.98
CA VAL A 89 1.88 22.21 -6.97
C VAL A 89 2.08 23.35 -5.96
N LEU A 90 2.06 24.61 -6.38
CA LEU A 90 2.18 25.74 -5.46
C LEU A 90 1.02 25.80 -4.47
N PHE A 91 -0.23 25.63 -4.94
CA PHE A 91 -1.41 25.57 -4.07
C PHE A 91 -1.27 24.45 -3.04
N LEU A 92 -0.84 23.26 -3.46
CA LEU A 92 -0.57 22.14 -2.54
C LEU A 92 0.50 22.49 -1.50
N ARG A 93 1.62 23.08 -1.93
CA ARG A 93 2.74 23.49 -1.04
C ARG A 93 2.38 24.61 -0.07
N LYS A 94 1.33 25.37 -0.37
CA LYS A 94 0.88 26.53 0.42
C LYS A 94 -0.43 26.26 1.16
N ASP A 95 -0.90 25.01 1.14
CA ASP A 95 -2.15 24.58 1.76
C ASP A 95 -3.36 25.43 1.36
N VAL A 96 -3.46 25.65 0.05
CA VAL A 96 -4.61 26.28 -0.59
C VAL A 96 -5.40 25.23 -1.36
N THR A 97 -6.66 25.02 -0.97
CA THR A 97 -7.51 23.96 -1.52
C THR A 97 -8.83 24.54 -2.03
N PRO A 98 -9.17 24.38 -3.33
CA PRO A 98 -10.47 24.80 -3.85
C PRO A 98 -11.64 24.12 -3.13
N LEU A 99 -12.72 24.86 -2.86
CA LEU A 99 -13.94 24.30 -2.28
C LEU A 99 -14.82 23.75 -3.41
N VAL A 100 -14.91 22.43 -3.50
CA VAL A 100 -15.57 21.72 -4.61
C VAL A 100 -16.82 20.97 -4.10
N PRO A 101 -18.01 21.20 -4.68
CA PRO A 101 -19.21 20.45 -4.32
C PRO A 101 -19.17 18.97 -4.76
N GLU A 102 -19.83 18.08 -4.01
CA GLU A 102 -19.82 16.63 -4.23
C GLU A 102 -20.63 16.15 -5.45
N PHE A 103 -21.69 16.88 -5.85
CA PHE A 103 -22.55 16.51 -6.97
C PHE A 103 -22.19 17.27 -8.24
N GLY A 104 -22.15 16.55 -9.37
CA GLY A 104 -22.02 17.13 -10.71
C GLY A 104 -21.30 16.26 -11.73
N SER A 105 -20.44 15.34 -11.30
CA SER A 105 -19.77 14.39 -12.20
C SER A 105 -20.55 13.08 -12.30
N ILE A 106 -20.73 12.60 -13.53
CA ILE A 106 -21.20 11.24 -13.84
C ILE A 106 -20.05 10.33 -14.27
N GLY A 107 -18.79 10.81 -14.21
CA GLY A 107 -17.60 10.06 -14.58
C GLY A 107 -17.55 9.59 -16.04
N ALA A 108 -18.22 10.30 -16.95
CA ALA A 108 -18.36 9.94 -18.36
C ALA A 108 -17.31 10.61 -19.26
N SER A 109 -16.97 11.86 -18.97
CA SER A 109 -15.97 12.69 -19.65
C SER A 109 -14.95 13.16 -18.60
N GLY A 110 -14.65 12.27 -17.65
CA GLY A 110 -13.98 12.61 -16.41
C GLY A 110 -14.83 13.47 -15.49
N ASP A 111 -14.16 14.17 -14.58
CA ASP A 111 -14.75 14.97 -13.50
C ASP A 111 -14.93 16.44 -13.88
N LEU A 112 -15.55 16.70 -15.03
CA LEU A 112 -15.67 18.04 -15.62
C LEU A 112 -16.13 19.10 -14.63
N ILE A 113 -17.24 18.85 -13.92
CA ILE A 113 -17.82 19.81 -12.98
C ILE A 113 -16.87 20.02 -11.79
N PRO A 114 -16.46 19.00 -11.02
CA PRO A 114 -15.48 19.18 -9.95
C PRO A 114 -14.18 19.87 -10.38
N MET A 115 -13.59 19.44 -11.51
CA MET A 115 -12.35 20.03 -12.02
C MET A 115 -12.52 21.47 -12.51
N SER A 116 -13.73 21.89 -12.88
CA SER A 116 -13.99 23.30 -13.24
C SER A 116 -13.77 24.26 -12.07
N TYR A 117 -14.10 23.85 -10.84
CA TYR A 117 -13.84 24.64 -9.64
C TYR A 117 -12.33 24.74 -9.37
N ILE A 118 -11.60 23.64 -9.52
CA ILE A 118 -10.14 23.62 -9.36
C ILE A 118 -9.48 24.50 -10.42
N ALA A 119 -9.83 24.30 -11.69
CA ALA A 119 -9.27 25.06 -12.81
C ALA A 119 -9.57 26.56 -12.68
N ALA A 120 -10.76 26.93 -12.22
CA ALA A 120 -11.14 28.32 -12.00
C ALA A 120 -10.37 28.96 -10.82
N ALA A 121 -10.18 28.23 -9.73
CA ALA A 121 -9.39 28.70 -8.59
C ALA A 121 -7.92 28.95 -8.98
N ILE A 122 -7.33 28.04 -9.76
CA ILE A 122 -5.93 28.09 -10.19
C ILE A 122 -5.67 29.22 -11.19
N SER A 123 -6.62 29.47 -12.10
CA SER A 123 -6.46 30.49 -13.14
C SER A 123 -6.95 31.88 -12.72
N GLY A 124 -7.90 31.96 -11.79
CA GLY A 124 -8.58 33.21 -11.46
C GLY A 124 -9.55 33.69 -12.54
N VAL A 125 -9.97 32.80 -13.46
CA VAL A 125 -10.88 33.11 -14.56
C VAL A 125 -12.32 33.41 -14.09
N ASP A 126 -12.65 32.99 -12.87
CA ASP A 126 -13.94 33.16 -12.22
C ASP A 126 -13.74 33.60 -10.77
N GLU A 127 -14.26 34.79 -10.45
CA GLU A 127 -14.06 35.47 -9.17
C GLU A 127 -14.89 34.86 -8.02
N THR A 128 -15.92 34.07 -8.35
CA THR A 128 -16.87 33.57 -7.35
C THR A 128 -16.41 32.28 -6.68
N VAL A 129 -15.33 31.66 -7.17
CA VAL A 129 -14.79 30.42 -6.59
C VAL A 129 -14.17 30.71 -5.25
N GLN A 130 -14.44 29.84 -4.29
CA GLN A 130 -13.92 29.91 -2.93
C GLN A 130 -12.85 28.84 -2.73
N VAL A 131 -11.87 29.13 -1.90
CA VAL A 131 -10.81 28.20 -1.48
C VAL A 131 -10.72 28.18 0.04
N ASP A 132 -10.29 27.06 0.59
CA ASP A 132 -9.67 27.02 1.92
C ASP A 132 -8.21 27.43 1.79
N PHE A 133 -7.78 28.44 2.54
CA PHE A 133 -6.39 28.85 2.65
C PHE A 133 -5.99 28.68 4.12
N GLN A 134 -5.38 27.53 4.44
CA GLN A 134 -4.92 27.21 5.81
C GLN A 134 -6.04 27.32 6.86
N GLY A 135 -7.25 26.84 6.54
CA GLY A 135 -8.43 26.90 7.40
C GLY A 135 -9.26 28.18 7.27
N GLU A 136 -8.82 29.16 6.48
CA GLU A 136 -9.60 30.37 6.18
C GLU A 136 -10.32 30.24 4.83
N LYS A 137 -11.64 30.37 4.82
CA LYS A 137 -12.43 30.40 3.58
C LYS A 137 -12.35 31.79 2.93
N ILE A 138 -11.70 31.86 1.77
CA ILE A 138 -11.51 33.11 1.01
C ILE A 138 -11.84 32.95 -0.48
N SER A 139 -11.89 34.07 -1.22
CA SER A 139 -12.09 34.06 -2.67
C SER A 139 -10.82 33.62 -3.42
N ALA A 140 -10.97 32.98 -4.58
CA ALA A 140 -9.83 32.60 -5.42
C ALA A 140 -8.96 33.80 -5.86
N PRO A 141 -9.51 34.98 -6.25
CA PRO A 141 -8.69 36.16 -6.55
C PRO A 141 -7.84 36.62 -5.36
N GLU A 142 -8.40 36.58 -4.15
CA GLU A 142 -7.66 36.93 -2.94
C GLU A 142 -6.54 35.93 -2.66
N ALA A 143 -6.81 34.63 -2.81
CA ALA A 143 -5.79 33.60 -2.67
C ALA A 143 -4.64 33.77 -3.67
N LEU A 144 -4.95 34.06 -4.94
CA LEU A 144 -3.94 34.35 -5.97
C LEU A 144 -3.10 35.57 -5.60
N ALA A 145 -3.73 36.64 -5.10
CA ALA A 145 -3.01 37.83 -4.65
C ALA A 145 -2.06 37.52 -3.46
N ARG A 146 -2.50 36.72 -2.48
CA ARG A 146 -1.67 36.27 -1.35
C ARG A 146 -0.51 35.37 -1.80
N LEU A 147 -0.68 34.63 -2.90
CA LEU A 147 0.34 33.79 -3.53
C LEU A 147 1.23 34.53 -4.53
N GLU A 148 1.05 35.85 -4.69
CA GLU A 148 1.75 36.68 -5.68
C GLU A 148 1.54 36.21 -7.13
N LEU A 149 0.42 35.55 -7.39
CA LEU A 149 0.01 35.09 -8.72
C LEU A 149 -0.97 36.08 -9.35
N LYS A 150 -0.85 36.25 -10.67
CA LYS A 150 -1.83 37.01 -11.46
C LYS A 150 -2.88 36.07 -12.05
N PRO A 151 -4.16 36.48 -12.13
CA PRO A 151 -5.13 35.79 -12.95
C PRO A 151 -4.64 35.66 -14.40
N GLU A 152 -4.86 34.51 -15.02
CA GLU A 152 -4.40 34.24 -16.38
C GLU A 152 -5.40 33.34 -17.11
N LEU A 153 -5.53 33.52 -18.43
CA LEU A 153 -6.44 32.74 -19.26
C LEU A 153 -5.77 31.46 -19.76
N TYR A 154 -6.58 30.40 -19.86
CA TYR A 154 -6.20 29.16 -20.55
C TYR A 154 -6.11 29.39 -22.06
N ASN A 155 -5.05 28.91 -22.69
CA ASN A 155 -4.91 28.86 -24.14
C ASN A 155 -5.75 27.71 -24.73
N ALA A 156 -5.77 27.59 -26.06
CA ALA A 156 -6.44 26.49 -26.75
C ALA A 156 -6.08 25.12 -26.14
N LYS A 157 -7.07 24.21 -26.01
CA LYS A 157 -7.00 22.90 -25.32
C LYS A 157 -6.78 22.93 -23.81
N GLU A 158 -6.14 23.94 -23.23
CA GLU A 158 -5.71 23.89 -21.82
C GLU A 158 -6.86 23.79 -20.82
N GLY A 159 -7.99 24.46 -21.08
CA GLY A 159 -9.19 24.33 -20.24
C GLY A 159 -9.69 22.88 -20.24
N LEU A 160 -9.73 22.25 -21.42
CA LEU A 160 -10.11 20.85 -21.54
C LEU A 160 -9.08 19.90 -20.89
N ALA A 161 -7.78 20.17 -21.00
CA ALA A 161 -6.75 19.38 -20.30
C ALA A 161 -6.90 19.43 -18.77
N MET A 162 -7.25 20.60 -18.22
CA MET A 162 -7.53 20.76 -16.80
C MET A 162 -8.82 20.05 -16.36
N LEU A 163 -9.89 20.11 -17.15
CA LEU A 163 -11.22 19.61 -16.74
C LEU A 163 -11.44 18.13 -17.02
N ASN A 164 -10.94 17.64 -18.15
CA ASN A 164 -11.24 16.31 -18.65
C ASN A 164 -10.28 15.28 -18.06
N GLY A 165 -10.83 14.25 -17.42
CA GLY A 165 -10.09 13.17 -16.77
C GLY A 165 -10.59 12.87 -15.37
N THR A 166 -10.10 11.78 -14.78
CA THR A 166 -10.70 11.10 -13.61
C THR A 166 -10.09 11.52 -12.28
N SER A 167 -9.47 12.70 -12.18
CA SER A 167 -8.64 13.06 -11.02
C SER A 167 -9.40 13.06 -9.69
N VAL A 168 -10.64 13.55 -9.67
CA VAL A 168 -11.38 13.76 -8.42
C VAL A 168 -11.92 12.43 -7.91
N MET A 169 -12.48 11.61 -8.82
CA MET A 169 -12.96 10.28 -8.45
C MET A 169 -11.80 9.39 -8.03
N THR A 170 -10.66 9.47 -8.74
CA THR A 170 -9.47 8.66 -8.46
C THR A 170 -8.81 9.07 -7.15
N ALA A 171 -8.70 10.37 -6.87
CA ALA A 171 -8.17 10.84 -5.59
C ALA A 171 -9.07 10.44 -4.41
N SER A 172 -10.39 10.55 -4.58
CA SER A 172 -11.34 10.11 -3.57
C SER A 172 -11.28 8.60 -3.34
N ALA A 173 -11.10 7.83 -4.42
CA ALA A 173 -10.91 6.39 -4.36
C ALA A 173 -9.59 5.99 -3.69
N ALA A 174 -8.49 6.69 -3.99
CA ALA A 174 -7.19 6.45 -3.37
C ALA A 174 -7.24 6.65 -1.85
N HIS A 175 -7.85 7.75 -1.40
CA HIS A 175 -8.09 7.98 0.03
C HIS A 175 -9.00 6.92 0.65
N ALA A 176 -10.06 6.49 -0.04
CA ALA A 176 -10.91 5.40 0.43
C ALA A 176 -10.14 4.07 0.56
N CYS A 177 -9.25 3.74 -0.38
CA CYS A 177 -8.41 2.55 -0.31
C CYS A 177 -7.40 2.63 0.84
N TYR A 178 -6.73 3.77 1.01
CA TYR A 178 -5.77 3.98 2.10
C TYR A 178 -6.43 3.84 3.47
N ASP A 179 -7.58 4.51 3.68
CA ASP A 179 -8.31 4.39 4.94
C ASP A 179 -8.85 2.97 5.15
N PHE A 180 -9.30 2.30 4.08
CA PHE A 180 -9.75 0.91 4.18
C PHE A 180 -8.63 -0.02 4.64
N TYR A 181 -7.40 0.19 4.16
CA TYR A 181 -6.23 -0.58 4.59
C TYR A 181 -6.00 -0.46 6.11
N ILE A 182 -6.05 0.76 6.65
CA ILE A 182 -5.98 1.01 8.10
C ILE A 182 -7.11 0.28 8.83
N LEU A 183 -8.35 0.43 8.35
CA LEU A 183 -9.53 -0.16 9.00
C LEU A 183 -9.57 -1.68 8.89
N MET A 184 -8.94 -2.28 7.89
CA MET A 184 -8.75 -3.72 7.78
C MET A 184 -7.81 -4.23 8.89
N ALA A 185 -6.71 -3.51 9.15
CA ALA A 185 -5.82 -3.82 10.27
C ALA A 185 -6.55 -3.72 11.63
N VAL A 186 -7.34 -2.66 11.83
CA VAL A 186 -8.20 -2.49 13.01
C VAL A 186 -9.18 -3.67 13.14
N THR A 187 -9.80 -4.07 12.02
CA THR A 187 -10.75 -5.19 11.98
C THR A 187 -10.13 -6.50 12.44
N LEU A 188 -8.92 -6.82 11.98
CA LEU A 188 -8.20 -8.03 12.39
C LEU A 188 -7.88 -8.01 13.90
N HIS A 189 -7.53 -6.84 14.45
CA HIS A 189 -7.33 -6.70 15.90
C HIS A 189 -8.62 -6.86 16.69
N VAL A 190 -9.74 -6.31 16.21
CA VAL A 190 -11.06 -6.52 16.83
C VAL A 190 -11.41 -8.02 16.83
N HIS A 191 -11.16 -8.74 15.73
CA HIS A 191 -11.35 -10.18 15.69
C HIS A 191 -10.43 -10.92 16.67
N ALA A 192 -9.14 -10.58 16.75
CA ALA A 192 -8.21 -11.16 17.71
C ALA A 192 -8.66 -10.94 19.17
N MET A 193 -9.06 -9.71 19.51
CA MET A 193 -9.61 -9.38 20.82
C MET A 193 -10.89 -10.17 21.13
N ALA A 194 -11.78 -10.34 20.15
CA ALA A 194 -13.00 -11.14 20.31
C ALA A 194 -12.67 -12.65 20.50
N LEU A 195 -11.70 -13.19 19.78
CA LEU A 195 -11.22 -14.58 19.94
C LEU A 195 -10.71 -14.80 21.37
N GLN A 196 -9.91 -13.86 21.90
CA GLN A 196 -9.42 -13.89 23.29
C GLN A 196 -10.56 -13.80 24.31
N ALA A 197 -11.48 -12.84 24.14
CA ALA A 197 -12.62 -12.68 25.05
C ALA A 197 -13.56 -13.91 25.08
N LEU A 198 -13.68 -14.62 23.95
CA LEU A 198 -14.50 -15.83 23.84
C LEU A 198 -13.74 -17.12 24.20
N THR A 199 -12.43 -17.04 24.47
CA THR A 199 -11.59 -18.22 24.70
C THR A 199 -11.66 -19.21 23.53
N ALA A 200 -11.58 -18.65 22.32
CA ALA A 200 -11.62 -19.42 21.08
C ALA A 200 -10.36 -20.28 20.92
N SER A 201 -10.48 -21.34 20.12
CA SER A 201 -9.33 -22.14 19.71
C SER A 201 -8.51 -21.45 18.63
N ASN A 202 -7.19 -21.57 18.69
CA ASN A 202 -6.29 -21.17 17.61
C ASN A 202 -6.13 -22.23 16.51
N GLN A 203 -6.61 -23.46 16.72
CA GLN A 203 -6.51 -24.56 15.74
C GLN A 203 -7.10 -24.23 14.36
N PRO A 204 -8.23 -23.49 14.24
CA PRO A 204 -8.79 -23.12 12.93
C PRO A 204 -7.89 -22.23 12.07
N PHE A 205 -6.83 -21.64 12.65
CA PHE A 205 -5.87 -20.78 11.96
C PHE A 205 -4.58 -21.53 11.57
N HIS A 206 -4.47 -22.82 11.88
CA HIS A 206 -3.26 -23.59 11.67
C HIS A 206 -2.83 -23.61 10.17
N PRO A 207 -1.56 -23.30 9.82
CA PRO A 207 -1.12 -23.09 8.43
C PRO A 207 -1.43 -24.23 7.45
N PHE A 208 -1.44 -25.49 7.92
CA PHE A 208 -1.85 -26.65 7.13
C PHE A 208 -3.21 -26.47 6.44
N LEU A 209 -4.22 -25.94 7.15
CA LEU A 209 -5.58 -25.77 6.63
C LEU A 209 -5.61 -24.75 5.48
N HIS A 210 -4.87 -23.65 5.65
CA HIS A 210 -4.87 -22.54 4.71
C HIS A 210 -4.01 -22.84 3.48
N LYS A 211 -2.87 -23.51 3.66
CA LYS A 211 -2.00 -23.98 2.57
C LYS A 211 -2.70 -24.99 1.65
N ILE A 212 -3.53 -25.88 2.19
CA ILE A 212 -4.27 -26.86 1.37
C ILE A 212 -5.35 -26.19 0.50
N LYS A 213 -5.98 -25.12 0.98
CA LYS A 213 -7.00 -24.40 0.21
C LYS A 213 -6.39 -23.36 -0.75
N GLY A 214 -5.24 -22.77 -0.41
CA GLY A 214 -4.36 -22.07 -1.35
C GLY A 214 -4.78 -20.66 -1.79
N HIS A 215 -5.76 -20.03 -1.14
CA HIS A 215 -6.11 -18.62 -1.38
C HIS A 215 -5.19 -17.70 -0.58
N TYR A 216 -4.57 -16.73 -1.24
CA TYR A 216 -3.52 -15.90 -0.63
C TYR A 216 -4.08 -15.01 0.49
N GLY A 217 -5.20 -14.30 0.27
CA GLY A 217 -5.79 -13.49 1.34
C GLY A 217 -6.28 -14.33 2.53
N GLN A 218 -6.72 -15.58 2.28
CA GLN A 218 -7.08 -16.49 3.37
C GLN A 218 -5.85 -16.94 4.19
N ILE A 219 -4.70 -17.13 3.54
CA ILE A 219 -3.44 -17.48 4.20
C ILE A 219 -2.98 -16.27 5.03
N ASP A 220 -2.92 -15.08 4.42
CA ASP A 220 -2.54 -13.84 5.08
C ASP A 220 -3.36 -13.60 6.36
N VAL A 221 -4.68 -13.68 6.27
CA VAL A 221 -5.55 -13.47 7.44
C VAL A 221 -5.28 -14.50 8.54
N ALA A 222 -5.06 -15.76 8.19
CA ALA A 222 -4.80 -16.80 9.18
C ALA A 222 -3.47 -16.58 9.90
N ASP A 223 -2.42 -16.27 9.15
CA ASP A 223 -1.08 -16.02 9.68
C ASP A 223 -1.08 -14.76 10.56
N ILE A 224 -1.71 -13.67 10.11
CA ILE A 224 -1.87 -12.44 10.90
C ILE A 224 -2.66 -12.72 12.18
N LEU A 225 -3.78 -13.45 12.12
CA LEU A 225 -4.55 -13.73 13.33
C LEU A 225 -3.77 -14.56 14.34
N LEU A 226 -2.92 -15.51 13.89
CA LEU A 226 -2.01 -16.23 14.77
C LEU A 226 -0.98 -15.31 15.42
N GLU A 227 -0.35 -14.42 14.66
CA GLU A 227 0.58 -13.42 15.18
C GLU A 227 -0.09 -12.48 16.19
N LEU A 228 -1.32 -12.03 15.89
CA LEU A 228 -2.06 -11.13 16.75
C LEU A 228 -2.43 -11.76 18.08
N ILE A 229 -2.63 -13.07 18.15
CA ILE A 229 -2.99 -13.77 19.39
C ILE A 229 -1.82 -14.49 20.06
N ASP A 230 -0.62 -14.43 19.48
CA ASP A 230 0.55 -15.11 20.03
C ASP A 230 0.90 -14.64 21.44
N GLY A 231 1.29 -15.58 22.30
CA GLY A 231 1.56 -15.33 23.72
C GLY A 231 0.32 -15.03 24.59
N SER A 232 -0.89 -14.97 24.03
CA SER A 232 -2.12 -14.79 24.81
C SER A 232 -2.45 -16.02 25.65
N THR A 233 -2.72 -15.84 26.94
CA THR A 233 -3.22 -16.91 27.81
C THR A 233 -4.75 -16.98 27.83
N MET A 234 -5.45 -16.13 27.06
CA MET A 234 -6.90 -16.17 26.92
C MET A 234 -7.38 -17.08 25.78
N ILE A 235 -6.47 -17.60 24.95
CA ILE A 235 -6.78 -18.48 23.82
C ILE A 235 -6.71 -19.94 24.24
N TYR A 236 -7.57 -20.78 23.66
CA TYR A 236 -7.44 -22.22 23.78
C TYR A 236 -6.40 -22.74 22.78
N ASP A 237 -5.18 -23.01 23.27
CA ASP A 237 -4.09 -23.51 22.43
C ASP A 237 -4.30 -24.99 22.06
N ALA A 238 -4.49 -25.24 20.76
CA ALA A 238 -4.73 -26.54 20.16
C ALA A 238 -4.02 -26.71 18.81
N LEU A 239 -2.93 -25.96 18.59
CA LEU A 239 -2.09 -26.09 17.38
C LEU A 239 -1.40 -27.46 17.29
N ASP A 240 -1.23 -28.16 18.41
CA ASP A 240 -0.68 -29.52 18.44
C ASP A 240 -1.61 -30.59 17.83
N GLY A 241 -2.82 -30.20 17.43
CA GLY A 241 -3.79 -31.06 16.75
C GLY A 241 -4.51 -32.04 17.68
N LYS A 242 -4.31 -31.97 19.01
CA LYS A 242 -4.97 -32.89 19.93
C LYS A 242 -6.44 -32.52 20.10
N LEU A 243 -7.31 -33.52 20.00
CA LEU A 243 -8.73 -33.38 20.27
C LEU A 243 -8.96 -33.24 21.77
N THR A 244 -9.61 -32.17 22.22
CA THR A 244 -10.15 -32.08 23.57
C THR A 244 -11.23 -33.13 23.79
N LYS A 245 -11.16 -33.85 24.91
CA LYS A 245 -12.33 -34.58 25.43
C LYS A 245 -13.36 -33.55 25.89
N SER A 246 -14.38 -33.26 25.07
CA SER A 246 -15.46 -32.39 25.55
C SER A 246 -16.18 -33.09 26.70
N SER A 247 -16.34 -32.38 27.81
CA SER A 247 -17.11 -32.83 28.96
C SER A 247 -18.60 -32.56 28.74
N GLY A 248 -19.21 -33.11 27.68
CA GLY A 248 -20.67 -33.14 27.45
C GLY A 248 -21.44 -31.81 27.29
N GLU A 249 -20.95 -30.69 27.82
CA GLU A 249 -21.65 -29.41 27.94
C GLU A 249 -21.08 -28.33 26.98
N ALA A 250 -19.83 -28.49 26.50
CA ALA A 250 -19.19 -27.55 25.57
C ALA A 250 -19.18 -28.09 24.12
N LEU A 251 -19.34 -27.19 23.16
CA LEU A 251 -19.19 -27.52 21.73
C LEU A 251 -17.76 -27.98 21.44
N VAL A 252 -17.62 -28.99 20.58
CA VAL A 252 -16.32 -29.50 20.13
C VAL A 252 -15.60 -28.50 19.22
N GLN A 253 -16.33 -27.56 18.63
CA GLN A 253 -15.79 -26.61 17.66
C GLN A 253 -16.41 -25.23 17.84
N ASP A 254 -15.61 -24.20 17.61
CA ASP A 254 -16.06 -22.82 17.63
C ASP A 254 -17.08 -22.52 16.52
N ARG A 255 -17.91 -21.50 16.74
CA ARG A 255 -18.88 -21.01 15.74
C ARG A 255 -18.16 -20.41 14.53
N TYR A 256 -18.85 -20.35 13.40
CA TYR A 256 -18.23 -20.00 12.10
C TYR A 256 -17.65 -18.59 12.06
N SER A 257 -18.23 -17.63 12.78
CA SER A 257 -17.65 -16.28 12.85
C SER A 257 -16.26 -16.26 13.49
N LEU A 258 -15.87 -17.31 14.23
CA LEU A 258 -14.54 -17.46 14.81
C LEU A 258 -13.71 -18.36 13.89
N ARG A 259 -14.15 -19.61 13.68
CA ARG A 259 -13.37 -20.62 12.96
C ARG A 259 -13.20 -20.35 11.47
N CYS A 260 -14.19 -19.75 10.82
CA CYS A 260 -14.16 -19.47 9.38
C CYS A 260 -13.65 -18.05 9.09
N CYS A 261 -13.08 -17.37 10.08
CA CYS A 261 -12.65 -15.97 9.95
C CYS A 261 -11.67 -15.77 8.77
N PRO A 262 -10.62 -16.59 8.59
CA PRO A 262 -9.73 -16.44 7.44
C PRO A 262 -10.40 -16.69 6.09
N GLN A 263 -11.30 -17.68 6.02
CA GLN A 263 -12.02 -18.00 4.77
C GLN A 263 -12.99 -16.90 4.37
N PHE A 264 -13.56 -16.17 5.34
CA PHE A 264 -14.51 -15.09 5.10
C PHE A 264 -13.80 -13.77 4.76
N LEU A 265 -12.75 -13.42 5.52
CA LEU A 265 -11.98 -12.19 5.29
C LEU A 265 -10.98 -12.31 4.14
N GLY A 266 -10.58 -13.53 3.74
CA GLY A 266 -9.64 -13.74 2.65
C GLY A 266 -10.04 -12.99 1.38
N PRO A 267 -11.22 -13.22 0.77
CA PRO A 267 -11.66 -12.50 -0.41
C PRO A 267 -11.80 -10.97 -0.22
N ILE A 268 -11.97 -10.50 1.01
CA ILE A 268 -12.02 -9.06 1.33
C ILE A 268 -10.62 -8.45 1.21
N VAL A 269 -9.62 -9.15 1.74
CA VAL A 269 -8.20 -8.79 1.61
C VAL A 269 -7.74 -8.90 0.14
N GLU A 270 -8.16 -9.94 -0.58
CA GLU A 270 -7.90 -10.07 -2.03
C GLU A 270 -8.50 -8.89 -2.81
N THR A 271 -9.75 -8.52 -2.49
CA THR A 271 -10.39 -7.32 -3.10
C THR A 271 -9.60 -6.05 -2.80
N MET A 272 -9.06 -5.89 -1.59
CA MET A 272 -8.24 -4.75 -1.21
C MET A 272 -6.98 -4.62 -2.08
N TYR A 273 -6.29 -5.74 -2.36
CA TYR A 273 -5.12 -5.73 -3.23
C TYR A 273 -5.49 -5.37 -4.68
N ASP A 274 -6.54 -6.00 -5.21
CA ASP A 274 -7.01 -5.78 -6.57
C ASP A 274 -7.41 -4.31 -6.81
N ILE A 275 -8.19 -3.70 -5.89
CA ILE A 275 -8.62 -2.30 -6.05
C ILE A 275 -7.45 -1.33 -5.93
N THR A 276 -6.48 -1.60 -5.06
CA THR A 276 -5.30 -0.74 -4.91
C THR A 276 -4.53 -0.67 -6.22
N GLN A 277 -4.26 -1.82 -6.85
CA GLN A 277 -3.58 -1.86 -8.14
C GLN A 277 -4.35 -1.09 -9.23
N ILE A 278 -5.68 -1.27 -9.29
CA ILE A 278 -6.54 -0.55 -10.23
C ILE A 278 -6.42 0.97 -10.04
N ILE A 279 -6.49 1.44 -8.79
CA ILE A 279 -6.43 2.87 -8.49
C ILE A 279 -5.03 3.44 -8.75
N GLU A 280 -3.95 2.71 -8.44
CA GLU A 280 -2.58 3.15 -8.74
C GLU A 280 -2.32 3.29 -10.24
N ILE A 281 -2.87 2.40 -11.07
CA ILE A 281 -2.80 2.51 -12.53
C ILE A 281 -3.53 3.79 -12.99
N GLU A 282 -4.75 4.03 -12.48
CA GLU A 282 -5.53 5.21 -12.85
C GLU A 282 -4.85 6.52 -12.39
N MET A 283 -4.24 6.53 -11.19
CA MET A 283 -3.46 7.66 -10.66
C MET A 283 -2.30 8.07 -11.59
N ASN A 284 -1.75 7.12 -12.33
CA ASN A 284 -0.60 7.29 -13.23
C ASN A 284 -0.97 7.30 -14.72
N SER A 285 -2.27 7.46 -15.04
CA SER A 285 -2.78 7.44 -16.40
C SER A 285 -2.94 8.83 -17.02
N ALA A 286 -2.77 8.92 -18.35
CA ALA A 286 -3.21 10.08 -19.14
C ALA A 286 -4.68 9.88 -19.52
N ASN A 287 -5.56 10.60 -18.83
CA ASN A 287 -7.00 10.44 -18.93
C ASN A 287 -7.75 11.70 -19.39
N ASP A 288 -7.04 12.69 -19.93
CA ASP A 288 -7.67 13.79 -20.68
C ASP A 288 -7.84 13.42 -22.17
N ASN A 289 -8.55 14.27 -22.92
CA ASN A 289 -8.86 14.10 -24.32
C ASN A 289 -8.98 15.46 -25.02
N PRO A 290 -8.63 15.55 -26.31
CA PRO A 290 -7.83 14.58 -27.08
C PRO A 290 -6.39 14.48 -26.60
N LEU A 291 -5.77 13.32 -26.84
CA LEU A 291 -4.36 13.05 -26.50
C LEU A 291 -3.44 13.32 -27.68
N ILE A 292 -2.24 13.82 -27.38
CA ILE A 292 -1.20 14.16 -28.35
C ILE A 292 -0.07 13.15 -28.27
N ASP A 293 0.14 12.41 -29.35
CA ASP A 293 1.35 11.61 -29.54
C ASP A 293 2.47 12.53 -30.02
N THR A 294 3.34 12.91 -29.08
CA THR A 294 4.46 13.81 -29.37
C THR A 294 5.49 13.20 -30.31
N ASN A 295 5.61 11.87 -30.38
CA ASN A 295 6.57 11.21 -31.27
C ASN A 295 6.14 11.32 -32.74
N THR A 296 4.84 11.19 -33.02
CA THR A 296 4.32 11.23 -34.39
C THR A 296 3.72 12.60 -34.77
N GLY A 297 3.52 13.49 -33.80
CA GLY A 297 2.85 14.77 -34.00
C GLY A 297 1.34 14.64 -34.21
N LYS A 298 0.75 13.46 -33.95
CA LYS A 298 -0.67 13.18 -34.18
C LYS A 298 -1.51 13.44 -32.93
N VAL A 299 -2.77 13.76 -33.16
CA VAL A 299 -3.77 14.00 -32.11
C VAL A 299 -4.88 12.95 -32.24
N TYR A 300 -5.23 12.32 -31.13
CA TYR A 300 -6.18 11.22 -31.06
C TYR A 300 -7.35 11.57 -30.14
N CYS A 301 -8.57 11.47 -30.67
CA CYS A 301 -9.79 11.55 -29.87
C CYS A 301 -10.14 10.14 -29.37
N GLY A 302 -10.08 9.93 -28.06
CA GLY A 302 -10.36 8.66 -27.38
C GLY A 302 -11.33 8.83 -26.22
N GLY A 303 -11.32 7.86 -25.31
CA GLY A 303 -12.25 7.77 -24.17
C GLY A 303 -11.61 7.48 -22.82
N ASN A 304 -10.31 7.77 -22.66
CA ASN A 304 -9.58 7.49 -21.39
C ASN A 304 -10.15 8.22 -20.18
N PHE A 305 -11.00 9.24 -20.40
CA PHE A 305 -11.70 9.97 -19.36
C PHE A 305 -12.84 9.18 -18.68
N LEU A 306 -13.20 8.00 -19.19
CA LEU A 306 -14.26 7.16 -18.62
C LEU A 306 -13.70 6.35 -17.44
N GLY A 307 -14.01 6.77 -16.22
CA GLY A 307 -13.51 6.14 -14.98
C GLY A 307 -14.20 4.86 -14.56
N GLU A 308 -14.50 3.95 -15.49
CA GLU A 308 -15.21 2.68 -15.20
C GLU A 308 -14.44 1.81 -14.20
N HIS A 309 -13.10 1.80 -14.32
CA HIS A 309 -12.22 1.06 -13.40
C HIS A 309 -12.39 1.54 -11.95
N VAL A 310 -12.36 2.86 -11.73
CA VAL A 310 -12.59 3.46 -10.41
C VAL A 310 -13.98 3.11 -9.89
N ALA A 311 -14.99 3.21 -10.75
CA ALA A 311 -16.37 3.01 -10.36
C ALA A 311 -16.66 1.57 -9.89
N LEU A 312 -16.19 0.58 -10.65
CA LEU A 312 -16.34 -0.84 -10.27
C LEU A 312 -15.48 -1.21 -9.06
N ALA A 313 -14.28 -0.64 -8.93
CA ALA A 313 -13.43 -0.83 -7.76
C ALA A 313 -14.10 -0.30 -6.49
N MET A 314 -14.68 0.90 -6.54
CA MET A 314 -15.35 1.51 -5.40
C MET A 314 -16.68 0.83 -5.04
N ASP A 315 -17.43 0.30 -6.02
CA ASP A 315 -18.60 -0.55 -5.74
C ASP A 315 -18.20 -1.84 -5.00
N ARG A 316 -17.14 -2.51 -5.45
CA ARG A 316 -16.59 -3.70 -4.78
C ARG A 316 -16.10 -3.39 -3.37
N LEU A 317 -15.38 -2.27 -3.19
CA LEU A 317 -14.91 -1.82 -1.88
C LEU A 317 -16.07 -1.66 -0.89
N ARG A 318 -17.15 -0.96 -1.28
CA ARG A 318 -18.33 -0.78 -0.41
C ARG A 318 -19.01 -2.11 -0.08
N GLN A 319 -19.08 -3.02 -1.05
CA GLN A 319 -19.64 -4.35 -0.83
C GLN A 319 -18.86 -5.12 0.24
N VAL A 320 -17.52 -5.15 0.15
CA VAL A 320 -16.69 -5.87 1.12
C VAL A 320 -16.65 -5.19 2.49
N ILE A 321 -16.72 -3.85 2.56
CA ILE A 321 -16.92 -3.11 3.82
C ILE A 321 -18.21 -3.58 4.54
N GLY A 322 -19.32 -3.71 3.80
CA GLY A 322 -20.58 -4.19 4.36
C GLY A 322 -20.50 -5.62 4.89
N LEU A 323 -19.83 -6.52 4.15
CA LEU A 323 -19.60 -7.91 4.57
C LEU A 323 -18.73 -7.99 5.84
N MET A 324 -17.67 -7.19 5.89
CA MET A 324 -16.77 -7.08 7.04
C MET A 324 -17.51 -6.59 8.29
N ALA A 325 -18.31 -5.53 8.17
CA ALA A 325 -19.13 -5.02 9.28
C ALA A 325 -20.14 -6.04 9.79
N LYS A 326 -20.75 -6.82 8.89
CA LYS A 326 -21.67 -7.91 9.25
C LYS A 326 -20.98 -9.02 10.03
N HIS A 327 -19.74 -9.36 9.68
CA HIS A 327 -18.95 -10.36 10.41
C HIS A 327 -18.59 -9.88 11.83
N LEU A 328 -18.23 -8.60 11.98
CA LEU A 328 -18.00 -8.01 13.29
C LEU A 328 -19.27 -8.01 14.16
N ASP A 329 -20.42 -7.65 13.58
CA ASP A 329 -21.71 -7.59 14.29
C ASP A 329 -22.11 -8.96 14.87
N VAL A 330 -21.88 -10.06 14.14
CA VAL A 330 -22.17 -11.40 14.67
C VAL A 330 -21.22 -11.86 15.78
N GLN A 331 -20.01 -11.29 15.88
CA GLN A 331 -19.11 -11.53 17.01
C GLN A 331 -19.52 -10.70 18.22
N VAL A 332 -19.91 -9.43 18.04
CA VAL A 332 -20.53 -8.62 19.10
C VAL A 332 -21.75 -9.33 19.67
N ALA A 333 -22.62 -9.87 18.80
CA ALA A 333 -23.77 -10.65 19.23
C ALA A 333 -23.38 -11.88 20.08
N GLN A 334 -22.26 -12.54 19.81
CA GLN A 334 -21.78 -13.65 20.64
C GLN A 334 -21.22 -13.21 21.99
N LEU A 335 -20.49 -12.09 22.04
CA LEU A 335 -19.92 -11.56 23.29
C LEU A 335 -21.01 -11.19 24.30
N VAL A 336 -22.13 -10.63 23.83
CA VAL A 336 -23.20 -10.10 24.69
C VAL A 336 -24.28 -11.13 25.06
N THR A 337 -24.36 -12.25 24.33
CA THR A 337 -25.46 -13.22 24.43
C THR A 337 -25.11 -14.39 25.33
N PRO A 338 -25.90 -14.68 26.39
CA PRO A 338 -25.49 -15.64 27.39
C PRO A 338 -25.14 -17.05 26.96
N GLU A 339 -25.82 -17.50 25.93
CA GLU A 339 -25.77 -18.84 25.39
C GLU A 339 -24.49 -19.11 24.59
N PHE A 340 -23.74 -18.06 24.21
CA PHE A 340 -22.60 -18.15 23.27
C PHE A 340 -21.28 -17.62 23.83
N LYS A 341 -21.30 -16.98 25.00
CA LYS A 341 -20.20 -16.14 25.53
C LYS A 341 -19.20 -16.84 26.46
N ASN A 342 -19.26 -18.17 26.58
CA ASN A 342 -18.37 -18.99 27.43
C ASN A 342 -18.17 -18.42 28.85
N GLY A 343 -19.25 -18.03 29.53
CA GLY A 343 -19.22 -17.59 30.94
C GLY A 343 -19.18 -16.08 31.22
N LEU A 344 -19.07 -15.20 30.21
CA LEU A 344 -19.17 -13.73 30.40
C LEU A 344 -20.52 -13.32 31.05
N PRO A 345 -20.76 -12.08 31.49
CA PRO A 345 -22.10 -11.64 31.92
C PRO A 345 -23.00 -11.25 30.74
N ALA A 346 -24.33 -11.29 30.93
CA ALA A 346 -25.29 -10.90 29.88
C ALA A 346 -25.09 -9.42 29.53
N CYS A 347 -25.08 -9.08 28.23
CA CYS A 347 -24.77 -7.73 27.76
C CYS A 347 -23.50 -7.14 28.38
N LEU A 348 -22.53 -7.98 28.76
CA LEU A 348 -21.27 -7.57 29.39
C LEU A 348 -21.45 -6.63 30.60
N VAL A 349 -22.49 -6.84 31.41
CA VAL A 349 -22.74 -6.08 32.65
C VAL A 349 -21.53 -6.21 33.61
N GLY A 350 -20.95 -5.07 34.01
CA GLY A 350 -19.85 -5.02 34.97
C GLY A 350 -20.29 -5.30 36.40
N ASN A 351 -20.97 -4.33 37.02
CA ASN A 351 -21.48 -4.45 38.37
C ASN A 351 -22.78 -5.26 38.41
N ARG A 352 -22.62 -6.57 38.64
CA ARG A 352 -23.75 -7.51 38.77
C ARG A 352 -24.57 -7.32 40.06
N ALA A 353 -24.03 -6.62 41.07
CA ALA A 353 -24.76 -6.37 42.32
C ALA A 353 -25.86 -5.31 42.14
N ARG A 354 -25.69 -4.40 41.19
CA ARG A 354 -26.69 -3.39 40.84
C ARG A 354 -27.62 -3.93 39.74
N GLN A 355 -28.77 -4.45 40.15
CA GLN A 355 -29.73 -5.16 39.29
C GLN A 355 -30.31 -4.34 38.12
N VAL A 356 -30.17 -3.02 38.14
CA VAL A 356 -30.67 -2.12 37.08
C VAL A 356 -29.69 -1.97 35.91
N ASN A 357 -28.45 -2.44 36.04
CA ASN A 357 -27.46 -2.33 34.98
C ASN A 357 -27.79 -3.26 33.80
N ILE A 358 -27.65 -2.72 32.59
CA ILE A 358 -27.86 -3.37 31.30
C ILE A 358 -26.57 -3.41 30.46
N GLY A 359 -25.46 -2.83 30.94
CA GLY A 359 -24.13 -2.98 30.35
C GLY A 359 -24.04 -2.40 28.93
N VAL A 360 -23.43 -3.14 28.01
CA VAL A 360 -23.21 -2.68 26.63
C VAL A 360 -24.44 -2.79 25.72
N LYS A 361 -25.64 -3.03 26.26
CA LYS A 361 -26.87 -3.22 25.47
C LYS A 361 -27.12 -2.07 24.48
N ALA A 362 -26.89 -0.82 24.90
CA ALA A 362 -27.06 0.34 24.03
C ALA A 362 -26.01 0.41 22.91
N LEU A 363 -24.74 0.06 23.21
CA LEU A 363 -23.67 -0.02 22.21
C LEU A 363 -24.00 -1.07 21.15
N GLN A 364 -24.48 -2.24 21.57
CA GLN A 364 -24.94 -3.28 20.65
C GLN A 364 -26.03 -2.73 19.73
N ILE A 365 -27.11 -2.14 20.27
CA ILE A 365 -28.21 -1.59 19.46
C ILE A 365 -27.71 -0.55 18.45
N CYS A 366 -26.73 0.28 18.84
CA CYS A 366 -26.11 1.25 17.94
C CYS A 366 -25.33 0.57 16.80
N GLY A 367 -24.50 -0.43 17.10
CA GLY A 367 -23.82 -1.22 16.06
C GLY A 367 -24.82 -1.91 15.11
N ASN A 368 -25.89 -2.46 15.68
CA ASN A 368 -26.98 -3.10 14.94
C ASN A 368 -27.77 -2.15 14.03
N SER A 369 -27.74 -0.83 14.25
CA SER A 369 -28.34 0.16 13.35
C SER A 369 -27.37 0.60 12.24
N ILE A 370 -26.06 0.59 12.50
CA ILE A 370 -25.02 1.00 11.55
C ILE A 370 -24.71 -0.11 10.54
N MET A 371 -24.56 -1.35 10.98
CA MET A 371 -24.17 -2.47 10.10
C MET A 371 -25.11 -2.65 8.89
N PRO A 372 -26.46 -2.60 9.03
CA PRO A 372 -27.36 -2.67 7.88
C PRO A 372 -27.21 -1.50 6.90
N VAL A 373 -26.84 -0.30 7.39
CA VAL A 373 -26.57 0.86 6.54
C VAL A 373 -25.31 0.64 5.69
N LEU A 374 -24.27 0.04 6.26
CA LEU A 374 -23.06 -0.32 5.49
C LEU A 374 -23.36 -1.34 4.39
N LEU A 375 -24.23 -2.33 4.64
CA LEU A 375 -24.70 -3.25 3.60
C LEU A 375 -25.52 -2.53 2.52
N PHE A 376 -26.34 -1.55 2.90
CA PHE A 376 -27.11 -0.74 1.94
C PHE A 376 -26.19 0.13 1.07
N LEU A 377 -25.16 0.75 1.65
CA LEU A 377 -24.14 1.49 0.91
C LEU A 377 -23.32 0.58 -0.02
N GLY A 378 -23.19 -0.71 0.33
CA GLY A 378 -22.60 -1.75 -0.52
C GLY A 378 -23.38 -2.09 -1.79
N THR A 379 -24.54 -1.48 -2.04
CA THR A 379 -25.24 -1.61 -3.32
C THR A 379 -24.50 -0.89 -4.44
N SER A 380 -24.51 -1.48 -5.63
CA SER A 380 -23.86 -0.90 -6.80
C SER A 380 -24.54 0.41 -7.23
N ILE A 381 -23.78 1.38 -7.71
CA ILE A 381 -24.29 2.58 -8.37
C ILE A 381 -23.94 2.59 -9.86
N THR A 382 -22.91 1.84 -10.25
CA THR A 382 -22.45 1.76 -11.65
C THR A 382 -23.49 1.15 -12.57
N ASP A 383 -24.37 0.26 -12.08
CA ASP A 383 -25.47 -0.31 -12.86
C ASP A 383 -26.65 0.66 -13.09
N LYS A 384 -26.61 1.86 -12.50
CA LYS A 384 -27.69 2.88 -12.54
C LYS A 384 -27.34 4.11 -13.38
N PHE A 385 -26.38 3.99 -14.30
CA PHE A 385 -25.98 5.11 -15.14
C PHE A 385 -27.13 5.59 -16.06
N PRO A 386 -27.38 6.91 -16.17
CA PRO A 386 -28.42 7.43 -17.05
C PRO A 386 -27.99 7.39 -18.52
N THR A 387 -28.69 6.60 -19.34
CA THR A 387 -28.38 6.41 -20.78
C THR A 387 -28.69 7.62 -21.67
N HIS A 388 -29.38 8.62 -21.14
CA HIS A 388 -29.77 9.85 -21.86
C HIS A 388 -28.88 11.06 -21.52
N ALA A 389 -27.73 10.83 -20.88
CA ALA A 389 -26.86 11.91 -20.42
C ALA A 389 -26.27 12.75 -21.57
N GLU A 390 -26.20 14.07 -21.34
CA GLU A 390 -25.53 15.05 -22.20
C GLU A 390 -25.90 14.90 -23.69
N GLN A 391 -27.16 15.18 -24.04
CA GLN A 391 -27.68 15.06 -25.41
C GLN A 391 -27.51 13.66 -26.04
N TYR A 392 -27.57 12.60 -25.23
CA TYR A 392 -27.30 11.21 -25.64
C TYR A 392 -25.87 10.95 -26.13
N ASN A 393 -24.96 11.92 -26.01
CA ASN A 393 -23.54 11.73 -26.33
C ASN A 393 -22.84 10.87 -25.26
N GLN A 394 -23.24 11.00 -24.00
CA GLN A 394 -22.69 10.23 -22.86
C GLN A 394 -23.61 9.07 -22.48
N ASN A 395 -24.04 8.30 -23.48
CA ASN A 395 -25.03 7.23 -23.34
C ASN A 395 -24.56 6.02 -22.53
N ILE A 396 -23.26 5.92 -22.27
CA ILE A 396 -22.65 5.11 -21.21
C ILE A 396 -21.82 6.04 -20.33
N ASN A 397 -21.82 5.79 -19.03
CA ASN A 397 -21.04 6.53 -18.06
C ASN A 397 -20.83 5.68 -16.80
N SER A 398 -19.76 5.99 -16.07
CA SER A 398 -19.29 5.11 -14.99
C SER A 398 -19.98 5.37 -13.65
N MET A 399 -20.53 6.57 -13.43
CA MET A 399 -20.90 7.04 -12.10
C MET A 399 -19.73 7.02 -11.09
N GLY A 400 -18.48 7.01 -11.56
CA GLY A 400 -17.27 6.79 -10.75
C GLY A 400 -17.09 7.78 -9.61
N GLN A 401 -17.37 9.06 -9.83
CA GLN A 401 -17.32 10.08 -8.78
C GLN A 401 -18.28 9.74 -7.63
N MET A 402 -19.54 9.40 -7.94
CA MET A 402 -20.53 9.06 -6.93
C MET A 402 -20.16 7.76 -6.20
N SER A 403 -19.66 6.77 -6.95
CA SER A 403 -19.16 5.52 -6.38
C SER A 403 -18.05 5.77 -5.35
N ALA A 404 -17.10 6.66 -5.67
CA ALA A 404 -16.03 7.07 -4.76
C ALA A 404 -16.55 7.87 -3.55
N CYS A 405 -17.51 8.80 -3.74
CA CYS A 405 -18.14 9.53 -2.63
C CYS A 405 -18.85 8.58 -1.65
N LEU A 406 -19.63 7.62 -2.18
CA LEU A 406 -20.28 6.59 -1.37
C LEU A 406 -19.25 5.69 -0.66
N ALA A 407 -18.08 5.46 -1.25
CA ALA A 407 -17.01 4.70 -0.62
C ALA A 407 -16.43 5.47 0.56
N ARG A 408 -16.15 6.78 0.42
CA ARG A 408 -15.76 7.64 1.55
C ARG A 408 -16.81 7.66 2.67
N GLN A 409 -18.10 7.70 2.32
CA GLN A 409 -19.18 7.58 3.30
C GLN A 409 -19.18 6.21 4.00
N SER A 410 -18.90 5.13 3.27
CA SER A 410 -18.81 3.78 3.84
C SER A 410 -17.65 3.67 4.81
N ILE A 411 -16.49 4.29 4.51
CA ILE A 411 -15.33 4.36 5.39
C ILE A 411 -15.65 5.09 6.70
N SER A 412 -16.23 6.30 6.63
CA SER A 412 -16.57 7.07 7.84
C SER A 412 -17.62 6.36 8.70
N THR A 413 -18.58 5.69 8.05
CA THR A 413 -19.60 4.88 8.74
C THR A 413 -18.99 3.62 9.38
N LEU A 414 -18.05 2.96 8.71
CA LEU A 414 -17.32 1.81 9.23
C LEU A 414 -16.47 2.18 10.46
N CYS A 415 -15.86 3.37 10.48
CA CYS A 415 -15.12 3.86 11.65
C CYS A 415 -15.99 3.91 12.91
N GLN A 416 -17.24 4.36 12.78
CA GLN A 416 -18.20 4.37 13.89
C GLN A 416 -18.49 2.94 14.37
N HIS A 417 -18.73 2.01 13.45
CA HIS A 417 -18.99 0.60 13.77
C HIS A 417 -17.80 -0.07 14.46
N LEU A 418 -16.58 0.13 13.95
CA LEU A 418 -15.35 -0.40 14.55
C LEU A 418 -15.08 0.17 15.93
N SER A 419 -15.38 1.46 16.13
CA SER A 419 -15.26 2.10 17.45
C SER A 419 -16.14 1.42 18.48
N ILE A 420 -17.40 1.12 18.12
CA ILE A 420 -18.31 0.36 18.97
C ILE A 420 -17.76 -1.05 19.25
N CYS A 421 -17.28 -1.75 18.22
CA CYS A 421 -16.74 -3.10 18.38
C CYS A 421 -15.51 -3.13 19.30
N LEU A 422 -14.60 -2.15 19.18
CA LEU A 422 -13.44 -1.99 20.07
C LEU A 422 -13.88 -1.78 21.53
N LEU A 423 -14.83 -0.88 21.78
CA LEU A 423 -15.35 -0.63 23.14
C LEU A 423 -16.00 -1.87 23.76
N VAL A 424 -16.77 -2.62 22.96
CA VAL A 424 -17.36 -3.89 23.40
C VAL A 424 -16.28 -4.92 23.71
N CYS A 425 -15.25 -5.04 22.87
CA CYS A 425 -14.13 -5.96 23.09
C CYS A 425 -13.33 -5.60 24.34
N VAL A 426 -13.01 -4.31 24.57
CA VAL A 426 -12.32 -3.86 25.79
C VAL A 426 -13.09 -4.26 27.04
N GLN A 427 -14.40 -4.03 27.07
CA GLN A 427 -15.24 -4.49 28.19
C GLN A 427 -15.22 -6.01 28.34
N ALA A 428 -15.32 -6.75 27.23
CA ALA A 428 -15.33 -8.21 27.26
C ALA A 428 -14.01 -8.79 27.78
N LEU A 429 -12.87 -8.20 27.41
CA LEU A 429 -11.55 -8.62 27.86
C LEU A 429 -11.36 -8.41 29.37
N ASP A 430 -11.80 -7.28 29.93
CA ASP A 430 -11.73 -7.04 31.38
C ASP A 430 -12.54 -8.08 32.16
N LEU A 431 -13.74 -8.39 31.66
CA LEU A 431 -14.63 -9.38 32.28
C LEU A 431 -14.08 -10.80 32.12
N ARG A 432 -13.46 -11.11 30.98
CA ARG A 432 -12.78 -12.40 30.77
C ARG A 432 -11.60 -12.55 31.70
N ALA A 433 -10.78 -11.51 31.87
CA ALA A 433 -9.68 -11.49 32.81
C ALA A 433 -10.17 -11.81 34.24
N ASN A 434 -11.28 -11.18 34.64
CA ASN A 434 -11.90 -11.45 35.94
C ASN A 434 -12.34 -12.91 36.10
N ILE A 435 -12.91 -13.52 35.06
CA ILE A 435 -13.29 -14.94 35.10
C ILE A 435 -12.06 -15.85 35.24
N ILE A 436 -11.01 -15.60 34.45
CA ILE A 436 -9.76 -16.38 34.48
C ILE A 436 -9.08 -16.25 35.84
N GLU A 437 -9.04 -15.04 36.39
CA GLU A 437 -8.45 -14.70 37.69
C GLU A 437 -9.41 -14.95 38.87
N LYS A 438 -10.45 -15.78 38.68
CA LYS A 438 -11.39 -16.24 39.73
C LYS A 438 -12.02 -15.09 40.52
N GLU A 439 -12.50 -14.09 39.80
CA GLU A 439 -13.18 -12.90 40.27
C GLU A 439 -12.31 -11.92 41.09
N THR A 440 -10.97 -12.00 40.96
CA THR A 440 -10.05 -11.16 41.76
C THR A 440 -9.45 -9.96 41.01
N ASN A 441 -9.43 -9.97 39.67
CA ASN A 441 -8.72 -8.97 38.88
C ASN A 441 -9.38 -8.70 37.51
N TYR A 442 -9.68 -7.44 37.18
CA TYR A 442 -10.20 -7.01 35.88
C TYR A 442 -9.13 -6.53 34.90
N ASP A 443 -7.87 -6.41 35.32
CA ASP A 443 -6.77 -5.98 34.45
C ASP A 443 -6.42 -7.10 33.45
N ALA A 444 -6.83 -6.92 32.19
CA ALA A 444 -6.63 -7.90 31.14
C ALA A 444 -5.19 -7.98 30.64
N ARG A 445 -4.38 -6.93 30.80
CA ARG A 445 -3.04 -6.80 30.17
C ARG A 445 -2.13 -8.02 30.34
N PRO A 446 -2.02 -8.67 31.51
CA PRO A 446 -1.12 -9.81 31.69
C PRO A 446 -1.53 -11.05 30.91
N LEU A 447 -2.76 -11.12 30.41
CA LEU A 447 -3.34 -12.28 29.75
C LEU A 447 -3.47 -12.08 28.24
N LEU A 448 -3.31 -10.85 27.75
CA LEU A 448 -3.38 -10.52 26.32
C LEU A 448 -2.05 -10.81 25.63
N SER A 449 -2.11 -11.11 24.33
CA SER A 449 -0.95 -11.00 23.45
C SER A 449 -0.42 -9.56 23.40
N GLU A 450 0.86 -9.37 23.11
CA GLU A 450 1.45 -8.02 23.02
C GLU A 450 0.72 -7.13 22.00
N ASN A 451 0.38 -7.71 20.84
CA ASN A 451 -0.28 -7.00 19.75
C ASN A 451 -1.68 -6.48 20.16
N THR A 452 -2.50 -7.31 20.80
CA THR A 452 -3.83 -6.86 21.27
C THR A 452 -3.76 -6.01 22.54
N ARG A 453 -2.74 -6.21 23.38
CA ARG A 453 -2.49 -5.38 24.57
C ARG A 453 -2.27 -3.91 24.20
N ARG A 454 -1.49 -3.64 23.15
CA ARG A 454 -1.24 -2.27 22.65
C ARG A 454 -2.53 -1.56 22.21
N VAL A 455 -3.40 -2.26 21.48
CA VAL A 455 -4.72 -1.72 21.07
C VAL A 455 -5.61 -1.48 22.29
N TYR A 456 -5.68 -2.45 23.20
CA TYR A 456 -6.45 -2.33 24.44
C TYR A 456 -6.01 -1.11 25.27
N GLU A 457 -4.71 -0.94 25.49
CA GLU A 457 -4.16 0.20 26.23
C GLU A 457 -4.43 1.54 25.51
N ALA A 458 -4.28 1.58 24.18
CA ALA A 458 -4.56 2.77 23.38
C ALA A 458 -6.04 3.19 23.46
N VAL A 459 -6.97 2.24 23.39
CA VAL A 459 -8.41 2.54 23.54
C VAL A 459 -8.70 3.09 24.93
N ARG A 460 -8.16 2.47 26.00
CA ARG A 460 -8.33 2.94 27.39
C ARG A 460 -7.79 4.35 27.60
N LEU A 461 -6.66 4.68 26.96
CA LEU A 461 -6.08 6.02 26.97
C LEU A 461 -6.98 7.04 26.27
N ILE A 462 -7.48 6.72 25.07
CA ILE A 462 -8.32 7.63 24.26
C ILE A 462 -9.62 8.00 24.97
N ILE A 463 -10.29 7.01 25.57
CA ILE A 463 -11.54 7.24 26.30
C ILE A 463 -11.30 7.84 27.69
N ASN A 464 -10.05 8.00 28.10
CA ASN A 464 -9.65 8.53 29.41
C ASN A 464 -10.25 7.73 30.59
N VAL A 465 -10.25 6.40 30.48
CA VAL A 465 -10.68 5.50 31.56
C VAL A 465 -9.50 4.60 31.95
N PRO A 466 -8.84 4.84 33.11
CA PRO A 466 -7.65 4.09 33.50
C PRO A 466 -7.97 2.61 33.71
N ILE A 467 -7.01 1.75 33.43
CA ILE A 467 -7.11 0.30 33.68
C ILE A 467 -7.05 0.06 35.20
N ASP A 468 -8.02 -0.68 35.73
CA ASP A 468 -8.15 -0.97 37.16
C ASP A 468 -8.27 -2.48 37.38
N ARG A 469 -7.64 -2.98 38.44
CA ARG A 469 -7.77 -4.38 38.87
C ARG A 469 -9.12 -4.67 39.51
N LYS A 470 -9.78 -3.66 40.09
CA LYS A 470 -11.02 -3.81 40.86
C LYS A 470 -12.27 -3.59 40.03
N ARG A 471 -12.17 -2.93 38.87
CA ARG A 471 -13.31 -2.57 38.03
C ARG A 471 -12.96 -2.73 36.55
N PRO A 472 -13.88 -3.28 35.74
CA PRO A 472 -13.77 -3.25 34.28
C PRO A 472 -14.02 -1.84 33.75
N TYR A 473 -13.89 -1.66 32.44
CA TYR A 473 -14.20 -0.44 31.70
C TYR A 473 -15.58 0.13 32.10
N ILE A 474 -16.65 -0.65 31.93
CA ILE A 474 -18.01 -0.26 32.29
C ILE A 474 -18.40 -1.04 33.54
N TRP A 475 -18.46 -0.35 34.67
CA TRP A 475 -18.91 -0.93 35.94
C TRP A 475 -20.41 -0.71 36.12
N ASP A 476 -20.84 0.55 36.24
CA ASP A 476 -22.25 0.93 36.36
C ASP A 476 -22.72 1.70 35.12
N ASP A 477 -24.00 1.52 34.76
CA ASP A 477 -24.58 2.29 33.66
C ASP A 477 -24.68 3.78 34.04
N GLY A 478 -24.35 4.64 33.08
CA GLY A 478 -24.39 6.11 33.24
C GLY A 478 -23.12 6.73 33.82
N GLU A 479 -22.08 5.95 34.14
CA GLU A 479 -20.79 6.49 34.58
C GLU A 479 -19.99 7.15 33.45
N HIS A 480 -20.30 6.78 32.21
CA HIS A 480 -19.59 7.19 31.01
C HIS A 480 -20.55 7.66 29.94
N ALA A 481 -20.16 8.71 29.22
CA ALA A 481 -20.80 9.15 28.00
C ALA A 481 -20.31 8.27 26.84
N LEU A 482 -21.04 7.17 26.58
CA LEU A 482 -20.64 6.16 25.60
C LEU A 482 -20.58 6.73 24.17
N ASP A 483 -21.40 7.71 23.86
CA ASP A 483 -21.37 8.50 22.63
C ASP A 483 -20.08 9.30 22.48
N GLU A 484 -19.60 9.96 23.53
CA GLU A 484 -18.29 10.63 23.50
C GLU A 484 -17.14 9.62 23.31
N HIS A 485 -17.25 8.45 23.92
CA HIS A 485 -16.24 7.40 23.77
C HIS A 485 -16.18 6.87 22.33
N ILE A 486 -17.34 6.66 21.68
CA ILE A 486 -17.41 6.31 20.26
C ILE A 486 -16.75 7.41 19.42
N ALA A 487 -17.10 8.67 19.65
CA ALA A 487 -16.55 9.80 18.88
C ALA A 487 -15.02 9.90 19.00
N ARG A 488 -14.47 9.81 20.22
CA ARG A 488 -13.02 9.89 20.46
C ARG A 488 -12.27 8.73 19.82
N VAL A 489 -12.81 7.51 19.89
CA VAL A 489 -12.19 6.35 19.23
C VAL A 489 -12.23 6.52 17.72
N ALA A 490 -13.38 6.90 17.14
CA ALA A 490 -13.53 7.09 15.71
C ALA A 490 -12.59 8.16 15.15
N GLU A 491 -12.42 9.29 15.85
CA GLU A 491 -11.46 10.33 15.51
C GLU A 491 -10.02 9.80 15.49
N ASN A 492 -9.67 8.88 16.39
CA ASN A 492 -8.32 8.30 16.47
C ASN A 492 -8.07 7.15 15.49
N LEU A 493 -9.08 6.67 14.75
CA LEU A 493 -8.88 5.63 13.72
C LEU A 493 -8.34 6.21 12.41
N ILE A 494 -8.95 7.29 11.90
CA ILE A 494 -8.56 7.93 10.62
C ILE A 494 -8.57 9.47 10.65
N GLY A 495 -9.14 10.11 11.69
CA GLY A 495 -9.32 11.57 11.75
C GLY A 495 -8.20 12.35 12.44
N ASN A 496 -7.35 11.68 13.21
CA ASN A 496 -6.24 12.27 13.94
C ASN A 496 -4.97 11.46 13.70
N GLU A 497 -4.16 11.91 12.74
CA GLU A 497 -2.90 11.26 12.36
C GLU A 497 -1.89 11.17 13.52
N ASN A 498 -2.05 12.03 14.54
CA ASN A 498 -1.21 12.01 15.73
C ASN A 498 -1.73 11.11 16.85
N GLY A 499 -2.94 10.56 16.69
CA GLY A 499 -3.61 9.69 17.64
C GLY A 499 -2.89 8.37 17.85
N PRO A 500 -2.94 7.78 19.07
CA PRO A 500 -2.24 6.53 19.37
C PRO A 500 -2.74 5.34 18.53
N LEU A 501 -4.05 5.26 18.21
CA LEU A 501 -4.55 4.18 17.34
C LEU A 501 -4.13 4.40 15.89
N TYR A 502 -4.27 5.61 15.34
CA TYR A 502 -3.80 5.90 14.00
C TYR A 502 -2.32 5.53 13.85
N LYS A 503 -1.44 6.01 14.74
CA LYS A 503 0.00 5.67 14.71
C LYS A 503 0.25 4.17 14.78
N LEU A 504 -0.52 3.45 15.61
CA LEU A 504 -0.37 2.00 15.74
C LEU A 504 -0.67 1.25 14.44
N PHE A 505 -1.63 1.73 13.65
CA PHE A 505 -2.06 1.07 12.41
C PHE A 505 -1.47 1.68 11.13
N SER A 506 -1.03 2.94 11.17
CA SER A 506 -0.43 3.64 10.03
C SER A 506 1.07 3.37 9.91
N LEU A 507 1.77 3.08 11.01
CA LEU A 507 3.18 2.66 10.96
C LEU A 507 3.34 1.27 10.29
N THR A 508 2.33 0.41 10.39
CA THR A 508 2.29 -0.89 9.70
C THR A 508 2.25 -0.75 8.17
N ILE A 509 1.85 0.42 7.65
CA ILE A 509 1.76 0.74 6.22
C ILE A 509 3.15 0.98 5.60
N MET A 510 4.11 1.48 6.38
CA MET A 510 5.47 1.75 5.89
C MET A 510 6.44 0.58 6.08
N ASP A 511 6.04 -0.49 6.76
CA ASP A 511 6.94 -1.61 7.01
C ASP A 511 6.57 -2.86 6.20
N SER A 512 5.30 -3.07 5.83
CA SER A 512 4.81 -4.38 5.33
C SER A 512 4.82 -4.60 3.80
N LEU A 513 5.15 -3.59 2.99
CA LEU A 513 5.16 -3.70 1.51
C LEU A 513 6.45 -3.22 0.83
N HIS A 514 7.54 -3.02 1.58
CA HIS A 514 8.73 -2.37 1.03
C HIS A 514 9.83 -3.37 0.63
N CYS A 515 9.81 -3.77 -0.64
CA CYS A 515 11.08 -3.83 -1.36
C CYS A 515 11.52 -2.39 -1.62
N ALA A 516 12.76 -2.00 -1.28
CA ALA A 516 13.24 -0.68 -1.63
C ALA A 516 13.18 -0.49 -3.16
N ASP A 517 12.46 0.54 -3.61
CA ASP A 517 12.39 0.88 -5.03
C ASP A 517 13.73 1.47 -5.48
N PRO A 518 14.15 1.19 -6.73
CA PRO A 518 15.42 1.65 -7.24
C PRO A 518 15.41 3.19 -7.34
N GLY A 519 16.03 3.85 -6.38
CA GLY A 519 16.41 5.25 -6.48
C GLY A 519 17.33 5.44 -7.69
N ALA A 520 16.86 6.12 -8.72
CA ALA A 520 17.58 6.33 -9.97
C ALA A 520 18.71 7.36 -9.77
N ASN A 521 19.81 6.96 -9.16
CA ASN A 521 21.05 7.75 -9.19
C ASN A 521 21.77 7.50 -10.53
N GLN A 522 21.23 8.08 -11.61
CA GLN A 522 21.72 7.89 -12.99
C GLN A 522 23.06 8.60 -13.30
N THR A 523 23.77 9.10 -12.29
CA THR A 523 24.94 9.98 -12.45
C THR A 523 26.29 9.25 -12.42
N HIS A 524 26.33 7.95 -12.09
CA HIS A 524 27.58 7.17 -12.11
C HIS A 524 28.00 6.85 -13.54
N GLN A 525 29.27 7.06 -13.87
CA GLN A 525 29.86 6.59 -15.12
C GLN A 525 30.62 5.28 -14.85
N PRO A 526 30.19 4.14 -15.42
CA PRO A 526 30.87 2.86 -15.24
C PRO A 526 32.35 2.94 -15.65
N GLN A 527 33.24 2.41 -14.82
CA GLN A 527 34.71 2.43 -15.05
C GLN A 527 35.24 1.19 -15.79
N GLY A 528 34.42 0.15 -15.85
CA GLY A 528 34.70 -1.12 -16.51
C GLY A 528 34.25 -1.16 -17.97
N HIS A 529 34.29 -2.36 -18.54
CA HIS A 529 33.84 -2.63 -19.90
C HIS A 529 33.08 -3.96 -19.96
N GLU A 530 32.34 -4.16 -21.04
CA GLU A 530 31.64 -5.40 -21.33
C GLU A 530 32.52 -6.32 -22.19
N GLU A 531 32.58 -7.60 -21.85
CA GLU A 531 33.25 -8.64 -22.65
C GLU A 531 32.47 -9.96 -22.59
N GLN A 532 32.83 -10.95 -23.41
CA GLN A 532 32.27 -12.29 -23.32
C GLN A 532 33.26 -13.27 -22.70
N VAL A 533 32.80 -14.01 -21.70
CA VAL A 533 33.56 -15.08 -21.06
C VAL A 533 32.64 -16.29 -20.93
N ALA A 534 33.10 -17.46 -21.39
CA ALA A 534 32.32 -18.71 -21.40
C ALA A 534 30.97 -18.62 -22.15
N GLY A 535 30.86 -17.75 -23.17
CA GLY A 535 29.61 -17.51 -23.89
C GLY A 535 28.58 -16.68 -23.11
N VAL A 536 28.96 -16.11 -21.97
CA VAL A 536 28.15 -15.23 -21.12
C VAL A 536 28.68 -13.82 -21.25
N ASN A 537 27.79 -12.84 -21.49
CA ASN A 537 28.17 -11.43 -21.44
C ASN A 537 28.50 -11.07 -19.99
N ILE A 538 29.58 -10.33 -19.78
CA ILE A 538 29.96 -9.87 -18.45
C ILE A 538 30.27 -8.38 -18.44
N TYR A 539 30.06 -7.74 -17.30
CA TYR A 539 30.72 -6.48 -16.98
C TYR A 539 31.96 -6.75 -16.12
N LYS A 540 33.09 -6.19 -16.53
CA LYS A 540 34.39 -6.37 -15.87
C LYS A 540 35.02 -5.03 -15.54
N THR A 541 35.50 -4.91 -14.29
CA THR A 541 36.16 -3.71 -13.78
C THR A 541 37.31 -4.08 -12.84
N GLY A 542 38.32 -3.22 -12.71
CA GLY A 542 39.55 -3.50 -11.95
C GLY A 542 40.61 -4.33 -12.71
N GLN A 543 41.80 -4.44 -12.12
CA GLN A 543 42.96 -5.17 -12.66
C GLN A 543 43.74 -5.94 -11.57
N GLY A 544 43.01 -6.62 -10.69
CA GLY A 544 43.58 -7.42 -9.62
C GLY A 544 43.88 -8.86 -10.04
N LYS A 545 44.83 -9.51 -9.35
CA LYS A 545 45.14 -10.94 -9.54
C LYS A 545 44.10 -11.89 -8.93
N SER A 546 43.32 -11.38 -7.97
CA SER A 546 42.15 -12.04 -7.40
C SER A 546 40.88 -11.50 -8.02
N ALA A 547 39.81 -12.30 -8.02
CA ALA A 547 38.52 -11.93 -8.56
C ALA A 547 37.41 -11.92 -7.50
N ILE A 548 36.48 -10.96 -7.61
CA ILE A 548 35.17 -10.99 -6.97
C ILE A 548 34.13 -11.20 -8.07
N VAL A 549 33.30 -12.23 -7.96
CA VAL A 549 32.15 -12.44 -8.85
C VAL A 549 30.89 -11.95 -8.15
N LEU A 550 30.24 -10.96 -8.75
CA LEU A 550 29.02 -10.35 -8.23
C LEU A 550 27.81 -10.91 -8.98
N PHE A 551 26.96 -11.63 -8.27
CA PHE A 551 25.65 -12.09 -8.75
C PHE A 551 24.60 -11.05 -8.38
N THR A 552 23.95 -10.50 -9.39
CA THR A 552 23.08 -9.33 -9.27
C THR A 552 21.73 -9.65 -8.60
N ASP A 553 20.97 -8.60 -8.30
CA ASP A 553 19.54 -8.76 -8.12
C ASP A 553 18.83 -8.94 -9.48
N ILE A 554 17.50 -8.87 -9.49
CA ILE A 554 16.65 -9.03 -10.67
C ILE A 554 16.90 -7.99 -11.78
N PHE A 555 17.60 -6.88 -11.50
CA PHE A 555 17.84 -5.80 -12.48
C PHE A 555 19.11 -6.00 -13.31
N GLY A 556 19.88 -7.05 -13.04
CA GLY A 556 21.02 -7.44 -13.86
C GLY A 556 22.22 -6.49 -13.78
N TYR A 557 23.22 -6.77 -14.61
CA TYR A 557 24.47 -6.02 -14.64
C TYR A 557 24.37 -4.69 -15.39
N THR A 558 23.31 -4.48 -16.18
CA THR A 558 23.01 -3.21 -16.86
C THR A 558 22.46 -2.17 -15.89
N PHE A 559 22.01 -2.58 -14.70
CA PHE A 559 21.58 -1.66 -13.66
C PHE A 559 22.75 -0.85 -13.10
N ILE A 560 22.58 0.47 -13.07
CA ILE A 560 23.69 1.40 -12.82
C ILE A 560 24.27 1.27 -11.41
N ASN A 561 23.43 1.01 -10.41
CA ASN A 561 23.88 0.83 -9.03
C ASN A 561 24.72 -0.44 -8.89
N THR A 562 24.41 -1.49 -9.64
CA THR A 562 25.21 -2.73 -9.68
C THR A 562 26.62 -2.44 -10.22
N ARG A 563 26.73 -1.68 -11.31
CA ARG A 563 28.04 -1.29 -11.86
C ARG A 563 28.82 -0.37 -10.92
N LYS A 564 28.14 0.59 -10.28
CA LYS A 564 28.73 1.46 -9.26
C LYS A 564 29.32 0.65 -8.10
N LEU A 565 28.58 -0.35 -7.62
CA LEU A 565 29.02 -1.22 -6.54
C LEU A 565 30.22 -2.08 -6.97
N ALA A 566 30.20 -2.62 -8.18
CA ALA A 566 31.33 -3.38 -8.72
C ALA A 566 32.60 -2.53 -8.88
N ASP A 567 32.48 -1.31 -9.41
CA ASP A 567 33.61 -0.39 -9.55
C ASP A 567 34.19 -0.05 -8.18
N ARG A 568 33.32 0.16 -7.18
CA ARG A 568 33.75 0.41 -5.81
C ARG A 568 34.46 -0.80 -5.20
N PHE A 569 33.92 -2.00 -5.34
CA PHE A 569 34.59 -3.21 -4.87
C PHE A 569 35.97 -3.37 -5.52
N ALA A 570 36.09 -3.17 -6.83
CA ALA A 570 37.37 -3.24 -7.53
C ALA A 570 38.39 -2.23 -6.97
N ASN A 571 37.98 -0.97 -6.83
CA ASN A 571 38.85 0.10 -6.35
C ASN A 571 39.28 -0.10 -4.91
N ASP A 572 38.34 -0.42 -4.02
CA ASP A 572 38.61 -0.43 -2.59
C ASP A 572 39.33 -1.71 -2.16
N THR A 573 39.14 -2.83 -2.88
CA THR A 573 39.80 -4.12 -2.57
C THR A 573 41.05 -4.39 -3.40
N GLY A 574 41.23 -3.74 -4.55
CA GLY A 574 42.30 -4.02 -5.50
C GLY A 574 42.11 -5.32 -6.31
N THR A 575 40.89 -5.86 -6.37
CA THR A 575 40.55 -7.07 -7.14
C THR A 575 39.99 -6.75 -8.52
N THR A 576 39.93 -7.74 -9.40
CA THR A 576 39.08 -7.70 -10.60
C THR A 576 37.64 -8.09 -10.20
N VAL A 577 36.63 -7.31 -10.59
CA VAL A 577 35.23 -7.63 -10.34
C VAL A 577 34.54 -8.04 -11.64
N LEU A 578 33.83 -9.16 -11.61
CA LEU A 578 33.13 -9.76 -12.74
C LEU A 578 31.63 -9.88 -12.42
N ILE A 579 30.77 -9.40 -13.31
CA ILE A 579 29.32 -9.52 -13.19
C ILE A 579 28.78 -10.31 -14.40
N PRO A 580 28.42 -11.60 -14.24
CA PRO A 580 27.87 -12.38 -15.34
C PRO A 580 26.39 -12.04 -15.62
N ASP A 581 26.03 -11.99 -16.91
CA ASP A 581 24.65 -11.89 -17.37
C ASP A 581 23.99 -13.27 -17.44
N TYR A 582 23.44 -13.71 -16.32
CA TYR A 582 22.67 -14.95 -16.25
C TYR A 582 21.17 -14.75 -16.54
N PHE A 583 20.78 -13.59 -17.08
CA PHE A 583 19.43 -13.32 -17.59
C PHE A 583 19.37 -13.26 -19.11
N HIS A 584 20.48 -13.53 -19.80
CA HIS A 584 20.55 -13.54 -21.27
C HIS A 584 20.06 -12.24 -21.93
N GLY A 585 20.40 -11.09 -21.33
CA GLY A 585 20.00 -9.78 -21.81
C GLY A 585 18.54 -9.39 -21.48
N ASP A 586 17.86 -10.16 -20.64
CA ASP A 586 16.48 -9.90 -20.20
C ASP A 586 16.34 -9.70 -18.68
N PRO A 587 17.10 -8.78 -18.06
CA PRO A 587 16.85 -8.40 -16.67
C PRO A 587 15.52 -7.67 -16.53
N MET A 588 14.98 -7.62 -15.31
CA MET A 588 13.85 -6.74 -15.01
C MET A 588 14.27 -5.30 -15.26
N ASN A 589 13.37 -4.53 -15.88
CA ASN A 589 13.61 -3.12 -16.11
C ASN A 589 12.94 -2.30 -14.99
N PRO A 590 13.72 -1.67 -14.09
CA PRO A 590 13.16 -0.89 -12.99
C PRO A 590 12.45 0.39 -13.45
N THR A 591 12.61 0.81 -14.71
CA THR A 591 11.90 1.98 -15.25
C THR A 591 10.50 1.65 -15.72
N ILE A 592 10.10 0.38 -15.75
CA ILE A 592 8.72 -0.02 -16.05
C ILE A 592 7.87 0.23 -14.79
N PRO A 593 6.83 1.09 -14.85
CA PRO A 593 5.90 1.25 -13.74
C PRO A 593 5.30 -0.11 -13.37
N ASN A 594 5.20 -0.40 -12.08
CA ASN A 594 4.67 -1.66 -11.56
C ASN A 594 5.38 -2.91 -12.11
N TYR A 595 6.69 -2.83 -12.40
CA TYR A 595 7.47 -3.99 -12.86
C TYR A 595 7.32 -5.21 -11.93
N ARG A 596 6.99 -5.01 -10.64
CA ARG A 596 6.71 -6.08 -9.68
C ARG A 596 5.54 -6.99 -10.11
N ASP A 597 4.57 -6.49 -10.86
CA ASP A 597 3.46 -7.29 -11.41
C ASP A 597 3.96 -8.31 -12.44
N LEU A 598 5.06 -7.99 -13.11
CA LEU A 598 5.71 -8.87 -14.08
C LEU A 598 6.63 -9.89 -13.41
N LEU A 599 6.90 -9.74 -12.11
CA LEU A 599 7.86 -10.57 -11.38
C LEU A 599 7.50 -12.07 -11.39
N PRO A 600 6.23 -12.49 -11.18
CA PRO A 600 5.88 -13.90 -11.24
C PRO A 600 6.16 -14.53 -12.61
N ASP A 601 5.87 -13.82 -13.69
CA ASP A 601 6.11 -14.32 -15.05
C ASP A 601 7.58 -14.21 -15.46
N TRP A 602 8.31 -13.22 -14.98
CA TRP A 602 9.75 -13.13 -15.16
C TRP A 602 10.47 -14.25 -14.41
N LEU A 603 10.09 -14.57 -13.17
CA LEU A 603 10.68 -15.68 -12.39
C LEU A 603 10.43 -17.05 -13.03
N LYS A 604 9.32 -17.24 -13.75
CA LYS A 604 9.08 -18.47 -14.55
C LYS A 604 10.05 -18.58 -15.72
N ARG A 605 10.44 -17.45 -16.32
CA ARG A 605 11.36 -17.40 -17.48
C ARG A 605 12.83 -17.42 -17.04
N HIS A 606 13.10 -16.99 -15.80
CA HIS A 606 14.44 -16.91 -15.21
C HIS A 606 14.50 -17.66 -13.87
N PRO A 607 14.27 -18.98 -13.83
CA PRO A 607 14.33 -19.76 -12.60
C PRO A 607 15.77 -19.77 -12.05
N THR A 608 15.92 -19.75 -10.73
CA THR A 608 17.25 -19.72 -10.08
C THR A 608 18.12 -20.93 -10.43
N THR A 609 17.53 -22.06 -10.81
CA THR A 609 18.26 -23.24 -11.30
C THR A 609 19.08 -22.95 -12.55
N GLU A 610 18.54 -22.17 -13.49
CA GLU A 610 19.25 -21.79 -14.71
C GLU A 610 20.42 -20.84 -14.41
N ALA A 611 20.18 -19.85 -13.53
CA ALA A 611 21.24 -18.96 -13.06
C ALA A 611 22.39 -19.72 -12.37
N CYS A 612 22.06 -20.76 -11.59
CA CYS A 612 23.04 -21.65 -10.97
C CYS A 612 23.86 -22.44 -12.01
N GLU A 613 23.24 -23.00 -13.05
CA GLU A 613 23.95 -23.71 -14.13
C GLU A 613 24.89 -22.79 -14.92
N ILE A 614 24.49 -21.54 -15.14
CA ILE A 614 25.34 -20.53 -15.79
C ILE A 614 26.51 -20.18 -14.87
N ALA A 615 26.25 -19.99 -13.57
CA ALA A 615 27.28 -19.71 -12.59
C ALA A 615 28.32 -20.84 -12.50
N ASP A 616 27.90 -22.11 -12.58
CA ASP A 616 28.82 -23.26 -12.59
C ASP A 616 29.78 -23.23 -13.77
N LYS A 617 29.24 -23.04 -14.98
CA LYS A 617 30.05 -22.93 -16.22
C LYS A 617 31.00 -21.74 -16.14
N PHE A 618 30.52 -20.62 -15.61
CA PHE A 618 31.28 -19.39 -15.48
C PHE A 618 32.45 -19.57 -14.50
N ILE A 619 32.18 -20.00 -13.26
CA ILE A 619 33.19 -20.24 -12.23
C ILE A 619 34.20 -21.29 -12.69
N SER A 620 33.76 -22.37 -13.33
CA SER A 620 34.65 -23.41 -13.87
C SER A 620 35.61 -22.86 -14.94
N THR A 621 35.16 -21.90 -15.74
CA THR A 621 35.96 -21.31 -16.82
C THR A 621 37.00 -20.33 -16.30
N ILE A 622 36.65 -19.54 -15.28
CA ILE A 622 37.59 -18.57 -14.70
C ILE A 622 38.49 -19.16 -13.62
N LYS A 623 38.19 -20.38 -13.15
CA LYS A 623 39.03 -21.11 -12.20
C LYS A 623 40.43 -21.31 -12.79
N GLY A 624 41.44 -20.83 -12.07
CA GLY A 624 42.84 -20.88 -12.50
C GLY A 624 43.31 -19.67 -13.31
N HIS A 625 42.41 -18.76 -13.73
CA HIS A 625 42.79 -17.46 -14.28
C HIS A 625 43.08 -16.40 -13.20
N TYR A 626 42.60 -16.64 -11.98
CA TYR A 626 42.77 -15.75 -10.83
C TYR A 626 43.38 -16.51 -9.64
N GLU A 627 44.20 -15.82 -8.84
CA GLU A 627 44.87 -16.39 -7.66
C GLU A 627 43.86 -16.79 -6.57
N SER A 628 42.76 -16.03 -6.43
CA SER A 628 41.62 -16.37 -5.58
C SER A 628 40.32 -15.86 -6.18
N ILE A 629 39.21 -16.59 -5.93
CA ILE A 629 37.86 -16.20 -6.35
C ILE A 629 37.00 -16.03 -5.11
N GLN A 630 36.32 -14.90 -5.01
CA GLN A 630 35.35 -14.56 -3.98
C GLN A 630 34.01 -14.26 -4.64
N VAL A 631 32.89 -14.44 -3.94
CA VAL A 631 31.56 -14.25 -4.51
C VAL A 631 30.67 -13.39 -3.61
N ILE A 632 29.81 -12.59 -4.22
CA ILE A 632 28.74 -11.86 -3.53
C ILE A 632 27.45 -11.90 -4.33
N GLY A 633 26.32 -12.09 -3.63
CA GLY A 633 25.01 -12.21 -4.24
C GLY A 633 24.00 -11.31 -3.55
N PHE A 634 23.17 -10.61 -4.32
CA PHE A 634 22.15 -9.71 -3.80
C PHE A 634 20.75 -10.19 -4.16
N CYS A 635 19.81 -10.25 -3.20
CA CYS A 635 18.44 -10.70 -3.46
C CYS A 635 18.44 -12.06 -4.20
N TYR A 636 17.99 -12.09 -5.46
CA TYR A 636 18.00 -13.25 -6.36
C TYR A 636 19.39 -13.93 -6.44
N GLY A 637 20.46 -13.14 -6.52
CA GLY A 637 21.83 -13.64 -6.60
C GLY A 637 22.31 -14.34 -5.31
N ALA A 638 21.64 -14.15 -4.17
CA ALA A 638 21.98 -14.83 -2.93
C ALA A 638 21.83 -16.36 -3.05
N LYS A 639 20.79 -16.81 -3.76
CA LYS A 639 20.58 -18.23 -4.07
C LYS A 639 21.76 -18.84 -4.83
N VAL A 640 22.28 -18.10 -5.82
CA VAL A 640 23.41 -18.53 -6.64
C VAL A 640 24.68 -18.65 -5.80
N VAL A 641 24.92 -17.70 -4.89
CA VAL A 641 26.07 -17.77 -3.97
C VAL A 641 25.97 -18.97 -3.04
N VAL A 642 24.83 -19.19 -2.38
CA VAL A 642 24.62 -20.33 -1.48
C VAL A 642 24.79 -21.66 -2.23
N TYR A 643 24.28 -21.74 -3.46
CA TYR A 643 24.48 -22.89 -4.33
C TYR A 643 25.97 -23.14 -4.61
N LEU A 644 26.72 -22.13 -5.03
CA LEU A 644 28.12 -22.28 -5.38
C LEU A 644 29.01 -22.73 -4.20
N ILE A 645 28.75 -22.24 -2.98
CA ILE A 645 29.52 -22.64 -1.79
C ILE A 645 29.11 -23.99 -1.21
N THR A 646 27.96 -24.52 -1.64
CA THR A 646 27.51 -25.88 -1.31
C THR A 646 27.79 -26.87 -2.44
N HIS A 647 28.20 -26.39 -3.62
CA HIS A 647 28.51 -27.21 -4.78
C HIS A 647 29.69 -28.16 -4.51
N PRO A 648 29.57 -29.48 -4.79
CA PRO A 648 30.60 -30.47 -4.46
C PRO A 648 31.99 -30.16 -5.03
N GLU A 649 32.06 -29.74 -6.28
CA GLU A 649 33.34 -29.49 -6.98
C GLU A 649 33.84 -28.04 -6.87
N LEU A 650 32.94 -27.06 -6.91
CA LEU A 650 33.29 -25.65 -7.04
C LEU A 650 33.47 -24.94 -5.70
N SER A 651 32.84 -25.40 -4.62
CA SER A 651 32.93 -24.77 -3.30
C SER A 651 34.37 -24.58 -2.80
N SER A 652 35.28 -25.49 -3.15
CA SER A 652 36.70 -25.41 -2.81
C SER A 652 37.46 -24.27 -3.52
N THR A 653 36.88 -23.74 -4.60
CA THR A 653 37.44 -22.65 -5.41
C THR A 653 37.09 -21.28 -4.83
N ILE A 654 36.03 -21.19 -4.01
CA ILE A 654 35.50 -19.94 -3.47
C ILE A 654 36.11 -19.68 -2.10
N LYS A 655 36.91 -18.62 -2.01
CA LYS A 655 37.65 -18.25 -0.81
C LYS A 655 36.80 -17.48 0.20
N ALA A 656 35.84 -16.69 -0.28
CA ALA A 656 34.91 -15.93 0.54
C ALA A 656 33.55 -15.79 -0.15
N ALA A 657 32.48 -15.83 0.63
CA ALA A 657 31.12 -15.63 0.15
C ALA A 657 30.37 -14.61 1.00
N ILE A 658 29.60 -13.75 0.33
CA ILE A 658 28.72 -12.77 0.96
C ILE A 658 27.34 -12.88 0.33
N VAL A 659 26.28 -12.79 1.13
CA VAL A 659 24.92 -12.57 0.63
C VAL A 659 24.35 -11.30 1.25
N GLY A 660 23.84 -10.41 0.42
CA GLY A 660 23.22 -9.16 0.84
C GLY A 660 21.72 -9.19 0.60
N HIS A 661 20.94 -8.79 1.61
CA HIS A 661 19.46 -8.78 1.60
C HIS A 661 18.90 -9.99 0.84
N PRO A 662 19.16 -11.22 1.35
CA PRO A 662 19.03 -12.45 0.57
C PRO A 662 17.57 -12.76 0.19
N SER A 663 17.36 -13.55 -0.86
CA SER A 663 16.04 -14.09 -1.19
C SER A 663 16.16 -15.51 -1.77
N MET A 664 15.02 -16.21 -1.90
CA MET A 664 14.94 -17.55 -2.52
C MET A 664 15.71 -18.66 -1.77
N LEU A 665 16.19 -18.39 -0.56
CA LEU A 665 16.86 -19.36 0.30
C LEU A 665 15.83 -20.20 1.07
N VAL A 666 16.11 -21.49 1.21
CA VAL A 666 15.28 -22.41 2.01
C VAL A 666 16.10 -23.04 3.13
N LYS A 667 15.43 -23.41 4.23
CA LYS A 667 16.06 -23.87 5.48
C LYS A 667 17.02 -25.06 5.26
N GLU A 668 16.71 -25.94 4.33
CA GLU A 668 17.51 -27.13 4.01
C GLU A 668 18.90 -26.78 3.47
N GLU A 669 19.08 -25.60 2.89
CA GLU A 669 20.36 -25.14 2.34
C GLU A 669 21.33 -24.72 3.44
N ALA A 670 20.83 -24.18 4.56
CA ALA A 670 21.66 -23.81 5.71
C ALA A 670 22.50 -25.00 6.20
N LYS A 671 21.88 -26.20 6.22
CA LYS A 671 22.54 -27.45 6.64
C LYS A 671 23.64 -27.92 5.70
N GLN A 672 23.71 -27.41 4.48
CA GLN A 672 24.69 -27.83 3.47
C GLN A 672 25.91 -26.93 3.46
N ILE A 673 25.81 -25.74 4.05
CA ILE A 673 26.91 -24.77 4.11
C ILE A 673 28.01 -25.33 5.02
N ARG A 674 29.21 -25.44 4.45
CA ARG A 674 30.44 -25.90 5.12
C ARG A 674 31.61 -24.93 4.95
N ARG A 675 31.30 -23.69 4.56
CA ARG A 675 32.26 -22.63 4.21
C ARG A 675 31.83 -21.30 4.83
N PRO A 676 32.78 -20.46 5.27
CA PRO A 676 32.47 -19.14 5.81
C PRO A 676 31.66 -18.28 4.84
N ILE A 677 30.53 -17.76 5.31
CA ILE A 677 29.64 -16.87 4.58
C ILE A 677 29.19 -15.71 5.48
N LEU A 678 29.21 -14.49 4.92
CA LEU A 678 28.72 -13.28 5.57
C LEU A 678 27.32 -12.94 5.04
N PHE A 679 26.37 -12.76 5.96
CA PHE A 679 25.02 -12.29 5.69
C PHE A 679 24.91 -10.81 6.07
N LEU A 680 24.48 -9.99 5.10
CA LEU A 680 24.18 -8.57 5.30
C LEU A 680 22.66 -8.40 5.24
N CYS A 681 22.00 -8.45 6.39
CA CYS A 681 20.54 -8.54 6.51
C CYS A 681 19.90 -7.19 6.77
N ALA A 682 18.77 -6.94 6.11
CA ALA A 682 17.90 -5.83 6.46
C ALA A 682 17.27 -6.09 7.84
N GLU A 683 16.92 -5.04 8.59
CA GLU A 683 16.21 -5.20 9.86
C GLU A 683 14.76 -5.65 9.63
N ILE A 684 14.13 -5.11 8.58
CA ILE A 684 12.72 -5.33 8.25
C ILE A 684 12.68 -6.03 6.88
N ASP A 685 12.77 -7.36 6.86
CA ASP A 685 12.83 -8.16 5.62
C ASP A 685 11.68 -9.18 5.55
N HIS A 686 10.74 -8.94 4.61
CA HIS A 686 9.60 -9.84 4.35
C HIS A 686 9.91 -10.91 3.30
N ILE A 687 11.10 -10.84 2.67
CA ILE A 687 11.53 -11.78 1.64
C ILE A 687 12.47 -12.83 2.26
N PHE A 688 13.49 -12.39 3.00
CA PHE A 688 14.23 -13.24 3.92
C PHE A 688 13.56 -13.19 5.29
N THR A 689 12.43 -13.88 5.39
CA THR A 689 11.55 -13.77 6.55
C THR A 689 12.30 -14.08 7.85
N PRO A 690 11.89 -13.49 8.99
CA PRO A 690 12.54 -13.72 10.29
C PRO A 690 12.70 -15.20 10.64
N ASP A 691 11.75 -16.05 10.28
CA ASP A 691 11.80 -17.50 10.49
C ASP A 691 12.89 -18.21 9.66
N ILE A 692 13.12 -17.76 8.42
CA ILE A 692 14.21 -18.31 7.59
C ILE A 692 15.55 -17.77 8.10
N GLU A 693 15.63 -16.48 8.40
CA GLU A 693 16.83 -15.85 8.95
C GLU A 693 17.28 -16.50 10.25
N GLU A 694 16.39 -16.61 11.24
CA GLU A 694 16.71 -17.22 12.55
C GLU A 694 17.16 -18.68 12.39
N TYR A 695 16.56 -19.41 11.45
CA TYR A 695 16.99 -20.78 11.14
C TYR A 695 18.42 -20.83 10.61
N PHE A 696 18.74 -19.96 9.65
CA PHE A 696 20.08 -19.83 9.10
C PHE A 696 21.09 -19.39 10.17
N GLU A 697 20.76 -18.40 10.99
CA GLU A 697 21.59 -17.95 12.11
C GLU A 697 21.89 -19.09 13.07
N LYS A 698 20.87 -19.85 13.48
CA LYS A 698 21.02 -20.97 14.43
C LYS A 698 21.85 -22.13 13.87
N GLU A 699 21.56 -22.55 12.64
CA GLU A 699 22.27 -23.68 12.01
C GLU A 699 23.74 -23.31 11.73
N LEU A 700 23.98 -22.07 11.28
CA LEU A 700 25.33 -21.61 10.97
C LEU A 700 26.14 -21.20 12.20
N ALA A 701 25.49 -20.77 13.29
CA ALA A 701 26.14 -20.60 14.58
C ALA A 701 26.63 -21.95 15.15
N THR A 702 25.84 -23.01 14.96
CA THR A 702 26.22 -24.37 15.39
C THR A 702 27.42 -24.91 14.60
N SER A 703 27.47 -24.63 13.30
CA SER A 703 28.56 -25.07 12.43
C SER A 703 29.77 -24.13 12.39
N GLY A 704 29.63 -22.89 12.88
CA GLY A 704 30.68 -21.86 12.91
C GLY A 704 30.97 -21.21 11.55
N PHE A 705 30.09 -21.38 10.56
CA PHE A 705 30.32 -20.92 9.19
C PHE A 705 29.59 -19.63 8.81
N GLY A 706 28.62 -19.15 9.61
CA GLY A 706 27.83 -17.96 9.29
C GLY A 706 28.17 -16.77 10.18
N THR A 707 28.33 -15.60 9.59
CA THR A 707 28.33 -14.31 10.29
C THR A 707 27.16 -13.48 9.80
N PHE A 708 26.38 -12.89 10.70
CA PHE A 708 25.20 -12.11 10.36
C PHE A 708 25.36 -10.68 10.87
N LEU A 709 25.15 -9.72 9.98
CA LEU A 709 25.14 -8.29 10.30
C LEU A 709 23.77 -7.73 9.94
N LYS A 710 23.05 -7.21 10.94
CA LYS A 710 21.75 -6.54 10.77
C LYS A 710 21.94 -5.02 10.69
N TYR A 711 21.21 -4.39 9.78
CA TYR A 711 21.30 -2.95 9.51
C TYR A 711 19.99 -2.24 9.91
N PRO A 712 19.97 -1.45 11.01
CA PRO A 712 18.74 -0.87 11.54
C PRO A 712 18.04 0.13 10.61
N GLY A 713 16.72 0.07 10.56
CA GLY A 713 15.86 0.93 9.74
C GLY A 713 16.01 0.68 8.24
N THR A 714 16.41 -0.53 7.85
CA THR A 714 16.54 -0.91 6.43
C THR A 714 15.57 -2.01 6.06
N VAL A 715 15.13 -1.99 4.80
CA VAL A 715 14.21 -2.98 4.21
C VAL A 715 14.89 -3.79 3.10
N HIS A 716 14.21 -4.83 2.61
CA HIS A 716 14.73 -5.68 1.55
C HIS A 716 15.18 -4.87 0.31
N GLY A 717 16.44 -5.02 -0.10
CA GLY A 717 17.00 -4.26 -1.23
C GLY A 717 17.95 -3.12 -0.90
N PHE A 718 18.04 -2.72 0.37
CA PHE A 718 18.71 -1.47 0.78
C PHE A 718 20.17 -1.29 0.31
N ILE A 719 20.91 -2.38 0.07
CA ILE A 719 22.32 -2.31 -0.35
C ILE A 719 22.43 -1.83 -1.81
N VAL A 720 21.66 -2.43 -2.71
CA VAL A 720 21.71 -2.13 -4.15
C VAL A 720 20.72 -1.01 -4.52
N ARG A 721 19.69 -0.81 -3.69
CA ARG A 721 18.57 0.11 -3.90
C ARG A 721 18.26 0.87 -2.61
N PRO A 722 19.15 1.75 -2.14
CA PRO A 722 18.79 2.58 -0.99
C PRO A 722 17.61 3.49 -1.37
N ASP A 723 16.66 3.67 -0.45
CA ASP A 723 15.42 4.43 -0.66
C ASP A 723 15.62 5.96 -0.74
N GLY A 724 16.87 6.43 -0.68
CA GLY A 724 17.25 7.84 -0.73
C GLY A 724 17.21 8.55 0.63
N SER A 725 16.68 7.93 1.68
CA SER A 725 16.69 8.50 3.03
C SER A 725 18.13 8.59 3.58
N PRO A 726 18.48 9.61 4.37
CA PRO A 726 19.82 9.72 4.95
C PRO A 726 20.21 8.51 5.80
N GLN A 727 19.25 7.95 6.55
CA GLN A 727 19.46 6.78 7.39
C GLN A 727 19.76 5.53 6.57
N VAL A 728 18.94 5.19 5.57
CA VAL A 728 19.17 3.99 4.75
C VAL A 728 20.42 4.14 3.89
N ASN A 729 20.72 5.33 3.38
CA ASN A 729 21.98 5.58 2.68
C ASN A 729 23.19 5.32 3.58
N GLN A 730 23.14 5.76 4.84
CA GLN A 730 24.22 5.50 5.81
C GLN A 730 24.38 4.00 6.10
N GLN A 731 23.27 3.27 6.23
CA GLN A 731 23.30 1.83 6.49
C GLN A 731 23.75 1.02 5.26
N SER A 732 23.29 1.41 4.07
CA SER A 732 23.75 0.85 2.79
C SER A 732 25.25 1.04 2.63
N GLU A 733 25.75 2.24 2.89
CA GLU A 733 27.18 2.58 2.87
C GLU A 733 27.98 1.72 3.85
N LYS A 734 27.46 1.55 5.07
CA LYS A 734 28.06 0.67 6.08
C LYS A 734 28.11 -0.79 5.62
N ALA A 735 27.02 -1.30 5.04
CA ALA A 735 26.97 -2.67 4.54
C ALA A 735 27.98 -2.94 3.42
N VAL A 736 28.17 -1.96 2.52
CA VAL A 736 29.20 -2.04 1.47
C VAL A 736 30.60 -2.03 2.07
N GLN A 737 30.84 -1.20 3.10
CA GLN A 737 32.13 -1.16 3.80
C GLN A 737 32.43 -2.47 4.52
N ASP A 738 31.45 -3.05 5.22
CA ASP A 738 31.59 -4.34 5.90
C ASP A 738 31.90 -5.47 4.88
N ALA A 739 31.29 -5.43 3.70
CA ALA A 739 31.60 -6.35 2.60
C ALA A 739 33.05 -6.19 2.09
N ILE A 740 33.52 -4.97 1.89
CA ILE A 740 34.90 -4.66 1.46
C ILE A 740 35.91 -5.19 2.48
N GLU A 741 35.66 -4.96 3.77
CA GLU A 741 36.54 -5.46 4.84
C GLU A 741 36.57 -6.98 4.91
N TYR A 742 35.41 -7.62 4.72
CA TYR A 742 35.32 -9.07 4.66
C TYR A 742 36.14 -9.61 3.47
N PHE A 743 36.01 -9.01 2.29
CA PHE A 743 36.81 -9.43 1.14
C PHE A 743 38.31 -9.20 1.37
N LYS A 744 38.74 -8.05 1.88
CA LYS A 744 40.16 -7.77 2.16
C LYS A 744 40.82 -8.79 3.09
N LYS A 745 40.08 -9.27 4.10
CA LYS A 745 40.56 -10.33 5.01
C LYS A 745 40.79 -11.66 4.30
N ASN A 746 40.21 -11.85 3.11
CA ASN A 746 40.16 -13.11 2.37
C ASN A 746 40.73 -13.00 0.94
N ILE A 747 41.44 -11.92 0.57
CA ILE A 747 42.13 -11.80 -0.74
C ILE A 747 43.29 -12.77 -0.84
#